data_AF-A0AAU6JIQ8-F1
#
_entry.id   AF-A0AAU6JIQ8-F1
#
_cell.length_a   1.000
_cell.length_b   1.000
_cell.length_c   1.000
_cell.angle_alpha   90.00
_cell.angle_beta   90.00
_cell.angle_gamma   90.00
#
_symmetry.space_group_name_H-M   'P 1'
#
loop_
_entity.id
_entity.type
_entity.pdbx_description
1 polymer ?
#
loop_
_entity_poly.entity_id
_entity_poly.type
_entity_poly.pdbx_seq_one_letter_code
_entity_poly.pdbx_strand_id
1 'polypeptide(L)'
;MSSAAEQKAVAKQRTVEERRPEAVLPDIDLDPGPHTDSALNGTSRAALPAVPVWPGTPMPLGARFRTGPDGVSGTNFALWAGGAEAVELCLFGEVEEGDGGGAEVETRIPLTELTHEIWHGFVPGVGPGQRYGYRVHGRWDPWTGARWNPAKLLLDPYARAVDGDFDLPPEVYGHVRDWPQQQVADTVRDDRDSAPFVPKGVVVHDDAPDDEWADDRRPKTPWADSVIYEVHVKGFTKLHPGIPEELRGTYAGLAHPAAIAHLTKLGVTAVELLPVHQFAHEDHLLRRGVKNYWGYNSIGYFAPHAGYAATGTAGQQVGEFKRMVRALHEAGIEVILDVVYNHTAEADEHGPTLSLRGMDNRGYYRLQSDARRYTDYTGCGNTLHVVQPHVLRLITDSLRYWVTEMGVDGFRFDLAAALARSMHDVDMLSPFLAVIAQDPVLRRVKLIAEPWDVGSGGYQVGAFPPLWTEWNDRYRNAVRDFWRGALPDVRDLGYRLSGSSDLYAWGGRRPYASVNFVTAHDGFTLRDMVSYERKHNEANGEGNRDGTNDNRSWNCGVEGETDDEQILALRRRQLRNLLTTLLLSTGVPMLVAGDELGRTQGGNNNAYCQDNEISWVDWSLLEDPGWRALTELTARLIELRHRHPVLRRRAFFSGRAHSADGLRDLAWFTARGAEMTERDWYAPAETLGMYLSGLDIPGRDARGVPITDDSFLAILHTGDTPTNFALPGSPWAERYEVVVDTSREEQGEAPGVGYRAGDAIGVPGRAVLLLRVVR
;
A
#
# COMPACT_ATOMS: atom_id res chain seq x y z
N MET A 1 -20.74 35.72 -22.19
CA MET A 1 -20.97 36.88 -23.09
C MET A 1 -19.67 37.08 -23.86
N SER A 2 -19.55 36.50 -25.06
CA SER A 2 -19.64 37.15 -26.39
C SER A 2 -18.58 38.26 -26.55
N SER A 3 -17.67 38.22 -27.52
CA SER A 3 -17.99 38.10 -28.95
C SER A 3 -16.91 37.42 -29.81
N ALA A 4 -17.41 36.69 -30.80
CA ALA A 4 -16.77 36.44 -32.07
C ALA A 4 -17.30 37.45 -33.09
N ALA A 5 -16.43 38.07 -33.89
CA ALA A 5 -16.73 38.57 -35.23
C ALA A 5 -15.42 39.04 -35.89
N GLU A 6 -14.95 38.33 -36.93
CA GLU A 6 -15.10 38.80 -38.31
C GLU A 6 -14.46 37.81 -39.31
N GLN A 7 -15.29 37.36 -40.25
CA GLN A 7 -14.96 36.48 -41.36
C GLN A 7 -14.79 37.28 -42.66
N LYS A 8 -13.82 36.82 -43.49
CA LYS A 8 -13.86 36.69 -44.97
C LYS A 8 -13.81 37.94 -45.87
N ALA A 9 -12.80 37.95 -46.75
CA ALA A 9 -12.97 38.22 -48.18
C ALA A 9 -11.96 37.40 -49.02
N VAL A 10 -12.42 36.36 -49.75
CA VAL A 10 -12.65 36.30 -51.20
C VAL A 10 -11.48 35.67 -51.97
N ALA A 11 -11.72 34.43 -52.41
CA ALA A 11 -10.99 33.72 -53.46
C ALA A 11 -11.54 34.09 -54.84
N LYS A 12 -10.67 34.26 -55.85
CA LYS A 12 -10.82 33.67 -57.20
C LYS A 12 -9.71 34.03 -58.20
N GLN A 13 -9.35 33.00 -58.99
CA GLN A 13 -8.84 32.92 -60.37
C GLN A 13 -7.41 32.36 -60.50
N ARG A 14 -7.27 31.06 -60.84
CA ARG A 14 -7.34 30.40 -62.18
C ARG A 14 -5.98 30.44 -62.89
N THR A 15 -5.20 29.35 -62.80
CA THR A 15 -4.99 28.27 -63.83
C THR A 15 -4.27 28.72 -65.09
N VAL A 16 -3.04 28.21 -65.31
CA VAL A 16 -2.52 27.76 -66.62
C VAL A 16 -1.53 26.59 -66.41
N GLU A 17 -1.61 25.64 -67.33
CA GLU A 17 -1.01 24.31 -67.50
C GLU A 17 0.51 24.20 -67.77
N GLU A 18 0.98 22.96 -67.51
CA GLU A 18 1.94 22.13 -68.26
C GLU A 18 3.41 22.55 -68.49
N ARG A 19 4.34 21.69 -68.05
CA ARG A 19 5.13 20.77 -68.91
C ARG A 19 6.08 19.87 -68.11
N ARG A 20 6.09 18.57 -68.45
CA ARG A 20 7.11 17.57 -68.06
C ARG A 20 8.38 17.72 -68.93
N PRO A 21 9.50 17.11 -68.49
CA PRO A 21 10.23 16.25 -69.42
C PRO A 21 10.53 14.86 -68.84
N GLU A 22 10.50 13.89 -69.76
CA GLU A 22 10.88 12.49 -69.60
C GLU A 22 12.39 12.31 -69.41
N ALA A 23 12.79 11.30 -68.64
CA ALA A 23 14.14 10.76 -68.65
C ALA A 23 14.06 9.23 -68.83
N VAL A 24 14.71 8.79 -69.91
CA VAL A 24 14.82 7.43 -70.42
C VAL A 24 15.91 6.68 -69.64
N LEU A 25 15.62 5.44 -69.20
CA LEU A 25 16.61 4.46 -68.74
C LEU A 25 16.57 3.26 -69.69
N PRO A 26 17.72 2.65 -70.06
CA PRO A 26 17.75 1.56 -71.03
C PRO A 26 17.51 0.19 -70.38
N ASP A 27 16.77 -0.64 -71.11
CA ASP A 27 16.54 -2.07 -70.87
C ASP A 27 17.86 -2.87 -70.99
N ILE A 28 18.04 -3.84 -70.11
CA ILE A 28 19.06 -4.90 -70.23
C ILE A 28 18.32 -6.24 -70.29
N ASP A 29 18.35 -6.85 -71.48
CA ASP A 29 17.97 -8.23 -71.75
C ASP A 29 18.96 -9.22 -71.10
N LEU A 30 18.45 -10.25 -70.41
CA LEU A 30 19.21 -11.46 -70.07
C LEU A 30 18.39 -12.71 -70.42
N ASP A 31 18.99 -13.47 -71.33
CA ASP A 31 18.58 -14.75 -71.94
C ASP A 31 18.48 -15.90 -70.91
N PRO A 32 17.55 -16.88 -71.03
CA PRO A 32 17.35 -17.93 -70.03
C PRO A 32 17.98 -19.28 -70.39
N GLY A 33 18.64 -19.93 -69.43
CA GLY A 33 18.89 -21.38 -69.43
C GLY A 33 19.98 -21.83 -68.44
N PRO A 34 20.10 -23.14 -68.11
CA PRO A 34 19.06 -24.10 -67.79
C PRO A 34 19.18 -24.62 -66.33
N HIS A 35 18.08 -25.23 -65.89
CA HIS A 35 17.84 -25.87 -64.59
C HIS A 35 18.97 -26.77 -64.06
N THR A 36 19.27 -26.63 -62.77
CA THR A 36 19.77 -27.74 -61.92
C THR A 36 19.02 -27.71 -60.58
N ASP A 37 18.23 -28.77 -60.35
CA ASP A 37 17.53 -29.05 -59.10
C ASP A 37 18.52 -29.32 -57.96
N SER A 38 18.38 -28.62 -56.84
CA SER A 38 18.91 -29.09 -55.55
C SER A 38 17.76 -29.25 -54.57
N ALA A 39 17.53 -30.50 -54.17
CA ALA A 39 16.44 -30.96 -53.32
C ALA A 39 16.37 -30.24 -51.97
N LEU A 40 15.19 -29.70 -51.66
CA LEU A 40 14.76 -29.31 -50.33
C LEU A 40 14.40 -30.58 -49.53
N ASN A 41 15.29 -31.05 -48.67
CA ASN A 41 14.92 -31.98 -47.60
C ASN A 41 14.43 -31.19 -46.39
N GLY A 42 13.15 -30.79 -46.44
CA GLY A 42 12.39 -30.34 -45.29
C GLY A 42 11.54 -31.49 -44.77
N THR A 43 11.99 -32.18 -43.72
CA THR A 43 11.13 -33.06 -42.93
C THR A 43 9.97 -32.24 -42.37
N SER A 44 8.75 -32.52 -42.83
CA SER A 44 7.51 -32.02 -42.25
C SER A 44 7.49 -32.37 -40.75
N ARG A 45 7.66 -31.36 -39.89
CA ARG A 45 7.24 -31.46 -38.49
C ARG A 45 5.73 -31.71 -38.54
N ALA A 46 5.29 -32.85 -38.00
CA ALA A 46 3.88 -33.15 -37.84
C ALA A 46 3.21 -31.98 -37.10
N ALA A 47 2.18 -31.38 -37.70
CA ALA A 47 1.39 -30.36 -37.05
C ALA A 47 0.77 -30.98 -35.79
N LEU A 48 1.05 -30.36 -34.63
CA LEU A 48 0.32 -30.67 -33.40
C LEU A 48 -1.18 -30.52 -33.67
N PRO A 49 -2.04 -31.39 -33.12
CA PRO A 49 -3.49 -31.25 -33.30
C PRO A 49 -3.93 -29.84 -32.87
N ALA A 50 -4.65 -29.14 -33.74
CA ALA A 50 -5.15 -27.80 -33.45
C ALA A 50 -6.01 -27.84 -32.19
N VAL A 51 -5.64 -27.05 -31.18
CA VAL A 51 -6.44 -26.91 -29.96
C VAL A 51 -7.76 -26.24 -30.35
N PRO A 52 -8.92 -26.87 -30.13
CA PRO A 52 -10.20 -26.27 -30.49
C PRO A 52 -10.46 -25.02 -29.64
N VAL A 53 -10.86 -23.92 -30.27
CA VAL A 53 -11.26 -22.68 -29.60
C VAL A 53 -12.72 -22.42 -29.94
N TRP A 54 -13.53 -22.19 -28.93
CA TRP A 54 -14.92 -21.79 -29.07
C TRP A 54 -15.05 -20.28 -28.83
N PRO A 55 -16.16 -19.64 -29.25
CA PRO A 55 -16.28 -18.18 -29.17
C PRO A 55 -16.09 -17.60 -27.75
N GLY A 56 -16.47 -18.36 -26.72
CA GLY A 56 -16.38 -17.88 -25.33
C GLY A 56 -17.24 -16.64 -25.07
N THR A 57 -16.86 -15.84 -24.10
CA THR A 57 -17.55 -14.61 -23.69
C THR A 57 -16.55 -13.49 -23.37
N PRO A 58 -16.86 -12.22 -23.70
CA PRO A 58 -15.97 -11.09 -23.41
C PRO A 58 -15.87 -10.75 -21.91
N MET A 59 -16.72 -11.35 -21.07
CA MET A 59 -16.77 -11.12 -19.63
C MET A 59 -16.92 -12.45 -18.88
N PRO A 60 -16.36 -12.58 -17.66
CA PRO A 60 -15.45 -11.63 -17.01
C PRO A 60 -14.09 -11.56 -17.74
N LEU A 61 -13.32 -10.51 -17.49
CA LEU A 61 -11.94 -10.39 -17.98
C LEU A 61 -11.00 -11.37 -17.28
N GLY A 62 -9.91 -11.74 -17.96
CA GLY A 62 -8.92 -12.72 -17.53
C GLY A 62 -9.30 -14.16 -17.87
N ALA A 63 -8.58 -15.12 -17.28
CA ALA A 63 -8.89 -16.54 -17.35
C ALA A 63 -9.92 -16.95 -16.29
N ARG A 64 -11.01 -17.61 -16.72
CA ARG A 64 -12.09 -18.11 -15.86
C ARG A 64 -12.40 -19.57 -16.17
N PHE A 65 -12.06 -20.44 -15.22
CA PHE A 65 -12.32 -21.86 -15.34
C PHE A 65 -13.79 -22.12 -15.05
N ARG A 66 -14.51 -22.71 -16.00
CA ARG A 66 -15.95 -22.95 -15.86
C ARG A 66 -16.42 -24.14 -16.66
N THR A 67 -17.64 -24.57 -16.35
CA THR A 67 -18.37 -25.48 -17.25
C THR A 67 -18.88 -24.68 -18.44
N GLY A 68 -18.36 -25.00 -19.63
CA GLY A 68 -18.74 -24.38 -20.89
C GLY A 68 -20.01 -24.98 -21.49
N PRO A 69 -20.32 -24.60 -22.75
CA PRO A 69 -21.40 -25.21 -23.53
C PRO A 69 -21.32 -26.75 -23.53
N ASP A 70 -22.47 -27.39 -23.59
CA ASP A 70 -22.60 -28.86 -23.65
C ASP A 70 -22.00 -29.62 -22.44
N GLY A 71 -21.77 -28.93 -21.32
CA GLY A 71 -21.25 -29.52 -20.09
C GLY A 71 -19.73 -29.75 -20.09
N VAL A 72 -19.01 -29.22 -21.08
CA VAL A 72 -17.56 -29.42 -21.21
C VAL A 72 -16.80 -28.42 -20.34
N SER A 73 -15.97 -28.90 -19.43
CA SER A 73 -15.09 -28.05 -18.63
C SER A 73 -13.97 -27.46 -19.48
N GLY A 74 -13.64 -26.20 -19.22
CA GLY A 74 -12.56 -25.48 -19.90
C GLY A 74 -12.39 -24.09 -19.33
N THR A 75 -11.57 -23.28 -19.99
CA THR A 75 -11.28 -21.92 -19.52
C THR A 75 -11.70 -20.89 -20.56
N ASN A 76 -12.45 -19.89 -20.11
CA ASN A 76 -12.74 -18.70 -20.88
C ASN A 76 -11.63 -17.67 -20.67
N PHE A 77 -11.01 -17.21 -21.74
CA PHE A 77 -10.01 -16.15 -21.74
C PHE A 77 -10.62 -14.88 -22.35
N ALA A 78 -10.43 -13.74 -21.69
CA ALA A 78 -10.88 -12.45 -22.19
C ALA A 78 -9.87 -11.35 -21.83
N LEU A 79 -9.37 -10.64 -22.85
CA LEU A 79 -8.34 -9.63 -22.72
C LEU A 79 -8.78 -8.33 -23.39
N TRP A 80 -8.78 -7.22 -22.64
CA TRP A 80 -8.90 -5.91 -23.27
C TRP A 80 -7.57 -5.51 -23.91
N ALA A 81 -7.59 -5.27 -25.21
CA ALA A 81 -6.45 -4.81 -25.99
C ALA A 81 -6.97 -4.03 -27.20
N GLY A 82 -7.47 -2.82 -26.96
CA GLY A 82 -8.30 -2.08 -27.92
C GLY A 82 -7.57 -1.65 -29.19
N GLY A 83 -6.29 -1.30 -29.08
CA GLY A 83 -5.45 -0.97 -30.24
C GLY A 83 -4.76 -2.16 -30.93
N ALA A 84 -4.99 -3.40 -30.49
CA ALA A 84 -4.32 -4.57 -31.04
C ALA A 84 -4.85 -4.97 -32.43
N GLU A 85 -3.97 -5.50 -33.28
CA GLU A 85 -4.29 -6.05 -34.60
C GLU A 85 -4.61 -7.56 -34.55
N ALA A 86 -4.01 -8.28 -33.58
CA ALA A 86 -4.29 -9.68 -33.28
C ALA A 86 -3.83 -10.02 -31.86
N VAL A 87 -4.45 -11.04 -31.26
CA VAL A 87 -4.07 -11.58 -29.95
C VAL A 87 -3.91 -13.09 -30.03
N GLU A 88 -2.77 -13.59 -29.56
CA GLU A 88 -2.50 -15.01 -29.38
C GLU A 88 -2.45 -15.36 -27.90
N LEU A 89 -3.32 -16.26 -27.45
CA LEU A 89 -3.20 -16.94 -26.17
C LEU A 89 -2.06 -17.97 -26.27
N CYS A 90 -1.11 -17.93 -25.35
CA CYS A 90 0.01 -18.85 -25.31
C CYS A 90 -0.16 -19.76 -24.09
N LEU A 91 -0.35 -21.06 -24.31
CA LEU A 91 -0.41 -22.09 -23.27
C LEU A 91 0.94 -22.79 -23.14
N PHE A 92 1.36 -23.07 -21.92
CA PHE A 92 2.65 -23.70 -21.62
C PHE A 92 2.46 -25.05 -20.94
N GLY A 93 3.05 -26.10 -21.49
CA GLY A 93 3.00 -27.46 -20.94
C GLY A 93 4.37 -28.14 -20.94
N GLU A 94 4.54 -29.12 -20.08
CA GLU A 94 5.76 -29.95 -20.03
C GLU A 94 5.65 -31.11 -21.03
N VAL A 95 6.77 -31.45 -21.67
CA VAL A 95 6.92 -32.74 -22.37
C VAL A 95 7.57 -33.70 -21.39
N GLU A 96 6.96 -34.87 -21.16
CA GLU A 96 7.68 -35.99 -20.53
C GLU A 96 8.81 -36.43 -21.47
N GLU A 97 10.02 -35.93 -21.24
CA GLU A 97 11.25 -36.61 -21.64
C GLU A 97 11.82 -37.33 -20.42
N GLY A 98 12.14 -38.62 -20.58
CA GLY A 98 12.53 -39.50 -19.48
C GLY A 98 13.67 -38.93 -18.61
N ASP A 99 13.52 -39.11 -17.30
CA ASP A 99 14.44 -38.77 -16.21
C ASP A 99 15.26 -37.47 -16.42
N GLY A 100 14.57 -36.33 -16.31
CA GLY A 100 15.16 -35.07 -15.84
C GLY A 100 14.97 -33.85 -16.75
N GLY A 101 13.82 -33.17 -16.60
CA GLY A 101 13.61 -31.78 -17.03
C GLY A 101 13.19 -31.60 -18.48
N GLY A 102 11.90 -31.79 -18.78
CA GLY A 102 11.33 -31.49 -20.10
C GLY A 102 11.33 -29.99 -20.43
N ALA A 103 11.62 -29.65 -21.69
CA ALA A 103 11.48 -28.27 -22.17
C ALA A 103 10.00 -27.85 -22.18
N GLU A 104 9.71 -26.64 -21.69
CA GLU A 104 8.36 -26.06 -21.72
C GLU A 104 7.95 -25.78 -23.18
N VAL A 105 6.83 -26.35 -23.63
CA VAL A 105 6.32 -26.17 -24.99
C VAL A 105 5.23 -25.11 -25.00
N GLU A 106 5.45 -24.07 -25.80
CA GLU A 106 4.47 -23.02 -26.07
C GLU A 106 3.49 -23.46 -27.18
N THR A 107 2.20 -23.49 -26.86
CA THR A 107 1.11 -23.65 -27.82
C THR A 107 0.40 -22.31 -28.00
N ARG A 108 0.48 -21.74 -29.20
CA ARG A 108 -0.13 -20.45 -29.54
C ARG A 108 -1.50 -20.66 -30.17
N ILE A 109 -2.48 -19.93 -29.66
CA ILE A 109 -3.90 -20.05 -29.99
C ILE A 109 -4.43 -18.66 -30.34
N PRO A 110 -4.83 -18.39 -31.58
CA PRO A 110 -5.42 -17.09 -31.93
C PRO A 110 -6.77 -16.91 -31.24
N LEU A 111 -6.98 -15.77 -30.60
CA LEU A 111 -8.31 -15.34 -30.16
C LEU A 111 -8.97 -14.58 -31.32
N THR A 112 -10.03 -15.15 -31.89
CA THR A 112 -10.66 -14.59 -33.10
C THR A 112 -11.88 -13.74 -32.82
N GLU A 113 -12.48 -13.88 -31.63
CA GLU A 113 -13.65 -13.10 -31.25
C GLU A 113 -13.24 -11.77 -30.62
N LEU A 114 -13.89 -10.70 -31.06
CA LEU A 114 -13.64 -9.34 -30.59
C LEU A 114 -14.97 -8.63 -30.32
N THR A 115 -15.27 -8.40 -29.04
CA THR A 115 -16.50 -7.72 -28.62
C THR A 115 -16.14 -6.58 -27.66
N HIS A 116 -16.54 -5.34 -27.98
CA HIS A 116 -16.23 -4.15 -27.16
C HIS A 116 -14.73 -4.00 -26.84
N GLU A 117 -13.86 -4.16 -27.86
CA GLU A 117 -12.40 -4.05 -27.73
C GLU A 117 -11.77 -5.14 -26.84
N ILE A 118 -12.53 -6.20 -26.53
CA ILE A 118 -12.08 -7.35 -25.76
C ILE A 118 -11.96 -8.55 -26.66
N TRP A 119 -10.74 -9.08 -26.73
CA TRP A 119 -10.42 -10.33 -27.42
C TRP A 119 -10.77 -11.50 -26.51
N HIS A 120 -11.51 -12.48 -27.01
CA HIS A 120 -11.95 -13.60 -26.17
C HIS A 120 -12.04 -14.93 -26.90
N GLY A 121 -12.06 -16.00 -26.10
CA GLY A 121 -12.25 -17.37 -26.56
C GLY A 121 -12.38 -18.34 -25.39
N PHE A 122 -13.08 -19.45 -25.60
CA PHE A 122 -13.17 -20.55 -24.64
C PHE A 122 -12.37 -21.73 -25.15
N VAL A 123 -11.46 -22.25 -24.33
CA VAL A 123 -10.61 -23.39 -24.67
C VAL A 123 -11.04 -24.62 -23.85
N PRO A 124 -11.71 -25.60 -24.47
CA PRO A 124 -12.13 -26.83 -23.79
C PRO A 124 -10.93 -27.62 -23.25
N GLY A 125 -11.10 -28.25 -22.09
CA GLY A 125 -10.09 -29.10 -21.46
C GLY A 125 -8.97 -28.35 -20.73
N VAL A 126 -8.82 -27.03 -20.93
CA VAL A 126 -7.89 -26.21 -20.14
C VAL A 126 -8.44 -26.00 -18.75
N GLY A 127 -7.76 -26.56 -17.75
CA GLY A 127 -8.15 -26.50 -16.35
C GLY A 127 -7.16 -25.73 -15.46
N PRO A 128 -7.45 -25.62 -14.15
CA PRO A 128 -6.58 -24.97 -13.18
C PRO A 128 -5.19 -25.60 -13.09
N GLY A 129 -4.18 -24.78 -12.82
CA GLY A 129 -2.77 -25.14 -12.92
C GLY A 129 -2.14 -24.89 -14.30
N GLN A 130 -2.95 -24.68 -15.35
CA GLN A 130 -2.44 -24.33 -16.68
C GLN A 130 -1.74 -22.96 -16.66
N ARG A 131 -0.46 -22.94 -17.04
CA ARG A 131 0.32 -21.72 -17.28
C ARG A 131 -0.03 -21.10 -18.62
N TYR A 132 -0.16 -19.77 -18.66
CA TYR A 132 -0.50 -19.04 -19.88
C TYR A 132 0.07 -17.61 -19.90
N GLY A 133 0.06 -17.01 -21.09
CA GLY A 133 0.32 -15.59 -21.31
C GLY A 133 -0.25 -15.15 -22.68
N TYR A 134 0.05 -13.92 -23.09
CA TYR A 134 -0.42 -13.38 -24.36
C TYR A 134 0.71 -12.85 -25.24
N ARG A 135 0.55 -12.97 -26.56
CA ARG A 135 1.30 -12.18 -27.54
C ARG A 135 0.32 -11.28 -28.25
N VAL A 136 0.59 -9.98 -28.21
CA VAL A 136 -0.31 -8.96 -28.76
C VAL A 136 0.40 -8.28 -29.92
N HIS A 137 -0.25 -8.32 -31.08
CA HIS A 137 0.24 -7.78 -32.34
C HIS A 137 -0.30 -6.37 -32.53
N GLY A 138 0.49 -5.50 -33.14
CA GLY A 138 0.12 -4.14 -33.44
C GLY A 138 1.31 -3.32 -33.93
N ARG A 139 1.07 -2.02 -34.18
CA ARG A 139 2.09 -1.11 -34.71
C ARG A 139 3.22 -0.83 -33.70
N TRP A 140 4.46 -1.12 -34.06
CA TRP A 140 5.61 -0.57 -33.35
C TRP A 140 5.92 0.85 -33.88
N ASP A 141 5.56 1.87 -33.12
CA ASP A 141 5.93 3.26 -33.38
C ASP A 141 6.06 4.06 -32.08
N PRO A 142 7.21 3.94 -31.38
CA PRO A 142 7.43 4.62 -30.11
C PRO A 142 7.26 6.13 -30.15
N TRP A 143 7.45 6.79 -31.30
CA TRP A 143 7.26 8.24 -31.43
C TRP A 143 5.80 8.68 -31.29
N THR A 144 4.87 7.78 -31.56
CA THR A 144 3.43 8.00 -31.30
C THR A 144 2.96 7.31 -30.02
N GLY A 145 3.88 6.72 -29.24
CA GLY A 145 3.58 5.95 -28.04
C GLY A 145 3.09 4.53 -28.30
N ALA A 146 3.06 4.07 -29.56
CA ALA A 146 2.66 2.72 -29.93
C ALA A 146 3.83 1.75 -29.69
N ARG A 147 3.66 0.76 -28.81
CA ARG A 147 4.75 -0.13 -28.32
C ARG A 147 4.41 -1.63 -28.38
N TRP A 148 3.56 -2.04 -29.34
CA TRP A 148 3.24 -3.46 -29.55
C TRP A 148 4.45 -4.22 -30.09
N ASN A 149 4.79 -5.32 -29.42
CA ASN A 149 5.88 -6.20 -29.84
C ASN A 149 5.52 -7.68 -29.52
N PRO A 150 5.06 -8.47 -30.51
CA PRO A 150 4.62 -9.85 -30.28
C PRO A 150 5.76 -10.82 -29.96
N ALA A 151 7.03 -10.41 -30.09
CA ALA A 151 8.17 -11.17 -29.59
C ALA A 151 8.15 -11.26 -28.06
N LYS A 152 7.46 -10.35 -27.37
CA LYS A 152 7.35 -10.33 -25.92
C LYS A 152 6.10 -11.06 -25.47
N LEU A 153 6.27 -12.09 -24.64
CA LEU A 153 5.19 -12.73 -23.90
C LEU A 153 4.74 -11.80 -22.77
N LEU A 154 3.44 -11.55 -22.69
CA LEU A 154 2.81 -10.61 -21.77
C LEU A 154 1.99 -11.35 -20.71
N LEU A 155 2.12 -10.90 -19.47
CA LEU A 155 1.29 -11.33 -18.35
C LEU A 155 -0.11 -10.75 -18.47
N ASP A 156 -1.12 -11.58 -18.24
CA ASP A 156 -2.52 -11.18 -18.16
C ASP A 156 -2.74 -10.22 -16.98
N PRO A 157 -3.26 -8.99 -17.19
CA PRO A 157 -3.55 -8.03 -16.11
C PRO A 157 -4.57 -8.55 -15.11
N TYR A 158 -5.38 -9.53 -15.51
CA TYR A 158 -6.40 -10.21 -14.70
C TYR A 158 -5.97 -11.61 -14.24
N ALA A 159 -4.68 -11.98 -14.37
CA ALA A 159 -4.14 -13.21 -13.80
C ALA A 159 -4.35 -13.20 -12.27
N ARG A 160 -5.02 -14.24 -11.76
CA ARG A 160 -5.26 -14.43 -10.31
C ARG A 160 -4.13 -15.20 -9.61
N ALA A 161 -3.22 -15.77 -10.37
CA ALA A 161 -2.00 -16.39 -9.89
C ALA A 161 -0.90 -16.19 -10.95
N VAL A 162 0.33 -16.06 -10.49
CA VAL A 162 1.52 -15.86 -11.31
C VAL A 162 2.59 -16.84 -10.86
N ASP A 163 3.21 -17.53 -11.81
CA ASP A 163 4.26 -18.50 -11.57
C ASP A 163 5.57 -18.08 -12.26
N GLY A 164 6.66 -18.09 -11.48
CA GLY A 164 8.00 -17.65 -11.89
C GLY A 164 8.42 -16.30 -11.30
N ASP A 165 9.71 -15.99 -11.46
CA ASP A 165 10.36 -14.75 -11.01
C ASP A 165 10.65 -13.79 -12.17
N PHE A 166 10.79 -12.50 -11.86
CA PHE A 166 11.15 -11.45 -12.82
C PHE A 166 12.64 -11.12 -12.76
N ASP A 167 13.45 -11.73 -13.64
CA ASP A 167 14.91 -11.53 -13.69
C ASP A 167 15.38 -10.40 -14.62
N LEU A 168 14.46 -9.84 -15.42
CA LEU A 168 14.68 -8.72 -16.35
C LEU A 168 15.94 -8.78 -17.25
N PRO A 169 16.22 -9.91 -17.95
CA PRO A 169 17.27 -9.93 -18.96
C PRO A 169 16.90 -9.06 -20.18
N PRO A 170 17.86 -8.69 -21.06
CA PRO A 170 17.60 -7.84 -22.22
C PRO A 170 16.39 -8.25 -23.09
N GLU A 171 16.08 -9.54 -23.15
CA GLU A 171 15.00 -10.14 -23.94
C GLU A 171 13.60 -9.65 -23.54
N VAL A 172 13.39 -9.26 -22.27
CA VAL A 172 12.07 -8.82 -21.78
C VAL A 172 11.74 -7.37 -22.12
N TYR A 173 12.67 -6.65 -22.74
CA TYR A 173 12.47 -5.28 -23.17
C TYR A 173 11.90 -5.29 -24.59
N GLY A 174 10.81 -4.57 -24.83
CA GLY A 174 10.25 -4.39 -26.17
C GLY A 174 11.22 -3.72 -27.16
N HIS A 175 12.27 -3.08 -26.63
CA HIS A 175 13.31 -2.36 -27.36
C HIS A 175 14.71 -2.90 -27.00
N VAL A 176 15.71 -2.57 -27.81
CA VAL A 176 17.10 -2.99 -27.57
C VAL A 176 17.70 -2.17 -26.42
N ARG A 177 17.65 -2.71 -25.21
CA ARG A 177 18.10 -2.07 -23.96
C ARG A 177 19.52 -1.48 -24.06
N ASP A 178 20.46 -2.30 -24.51
CA ASP A 178 21.89 -1.97 -24.55
C ASP A 178 22.32 -1.41 -25.93
N TRP A 179 21.46 -0.61 -26.57
CA TRP A 179 21.75 0.03 -27.86
C TRP A 179 22.88 1.08 -27.73
N PRO A 180 23.83 1.18 -28.69
CA PRO A 180 24.96 2.11 -28.58
C PRO A 180 24.57 3.59 -28.43
N GLN A 181 23.43 3.99 -28.98
CA GLN A 181 22.87 5.34 -28.83
C GLN A 181 21.72 5.35 -27.83
N GLN A 182 22.04 5.39 -26.54
CA GLN A 182 21.06 5.27 -25.44
C GLN A 182 19.87 6.23 -25.55
N GLN A 183 20.08 7.45 -26.06
CA GLN A 183 19.01 8.44 -26.27
C GLN A 183 17.93 8.06 -27.29
N VAL A 184 18.10 6.96 -28.03
CA VAL A 184 17.10 6.41 -28.97
C VAL A 184 16.91 4.90 -28.78
N ALA A 185 17.49 4.30 -27.73
CA ALA A 185 17.41 2.86 -27.49
C ALA A 185 15.96 2.35 -27.43
N ASP A 186 15.07 3.08 -26.78
CA ASP A 186 13.64 2.75 -26.65
C ASP A 186 12.84 2.81 -27.96
N THR A 187 13.47 3.26 -29.06
CA THR A 187 12.85 3.31 -30.40
C THR A 187 13.21 2.11 -31.28
N VAL A 188 14.31 1.40 -30.93
CA VAL A 188 14.80 0.26 -31.69
C VAL A 188 14.12 -1.00 -31.19
N ARG A 189 13.22 -1.59 -32.00
CA ARG A 189 12.49 -2.81 -31.61
C ARG A 189 13.43 -3.98 -31.39
N ASP A 190 13.19 -4.76 -30.34
CA ASP A 190 13.91 -6.00 -30.07
C ASP A 190 13.03 -7.22 -30.40
N ASP A 191 13.48 -8.04 -31.34
CA ASP A 191 12.70 -9.18 -31.85
C ASP A 191 13.01 -10.52 -31.15
N ARG A 192 13.82 -10.52 -30.09
CA ARG A 192 14.11 -11.73 -29.31
C ARG A 192 12.89 -12.15 -28.48
N ASP A 193 12.70 -13.46 -28.36
CA ASP A 193 11.61 -14.03 -27.57
C ASP A 193 11.85 -13.85 -26.06
N SER A 194 10.84 -13.38 -25.34
CA SER A 194 10.90 -13.22 -23.88
C SER A 194 10.26 -14.37 -23.09
N ALA A 195 9.56 -15.31 -23.73
CA ALA A 195 8.80 -16.37 -23.04
C ALA A 195 9.59 -17.18 -21.98
N PRO A 196 10.87 -17.53 -22.19
CA PRO A 196 11.66 -18.24 -21.18
C PRO A 196 11.96 -17.44 -19.91
N PHE A 197 11.84 -16.11 -19.97
CA PHE A 197 12.35 -15.18 -18.95
C PHE A 197 11.26 -14.38 -18.23
N VAL A 198 9.99 -14.58 -18.59
CA VAL A 198 8.88 -13.92 -17.94
C VAL A 198 8.03 -14.94 -17.15
N PRO A 199 7.49 -14.54 -15.99
CA PRO A 199 6.46 -15.30 -15.30
C PRO A 199 5.21 -15.49 -16.14
N LYS A 200 4.48 -16.57 -15.85
CA LYS A 200 3.25 -16.95 -16.55
C LYS A 200 2.05 -16.73 -15.63
N GLY A 201 0.93 -16.29 -16.19
CA GLY A 201 -0.34 -16.37 -15.48
C GLY A 201 -0.73 -17.83 -15.28
N VAL A 202 -1.47 -18.14 -14.22
CA VAL A 202 -1.96 -19.50 -13.96
C VAL A 202 -3.48 -19.50 -13.86
N VAL A 203 -4.12 -20.42 -14.57
CA VAL A 203 -5.56 -20.66 -14.43
C VAL A 203 -5.82 -21.19 -13.02
N VAL A 204 -6.76 -20.58 -12.30
CA VAL A 204 -7.16 -21.02 -10.95
C VAL A 204 -8.64 -21.41 -10.93
N HIS A 205 -9.05 -22.12 -9.90
CA HIS A 205 -10.47 -22.41 -9.68
C HIS A 205 -11.25 -21.13 -9.35
N ASP A 206 -12.44 -20.98 -9.93
CA ASP A 206 -13.39 -19.90 -9.59
C ASP A 206 -14.11 -20.23 -8.26
N ASP A 207 -14.53 -21.49 -8.07
CA ASP A 207 -15.31 -21.97 -6.93
C ASP A 207 -14.59 -23.13 -6.22
N ALA A 208 -13.84 -22.86 -5.14
CA ALA A 208 -13.42 -23.93 -4.24
C ALA A 208 -14.53 -24.15 -3.18
N PRO A 209 -14.92 -25.39 -2.83
CA PRO A 209 -16.08 -25.69 -1.98
C PRO A 209 -16.12 -25.10 -0.55
N ASP A 210 -15.12 -24.32 -0.13
CA ASP A 210 -15.04 -23.66 1.18
C ASP A 210 -14.78 -22.13 1.09
N ASP A 211 -14.78 -21.55 -0.13
CA ASP A 211 -14.34 -20.17 -0.40
C ASP A 211 -15.44 -19.09 -0.32
N GLU A 212 -16.64 -19.41 0.20
CA GLU A 212 -17.69 -18.41 0.38
C GLU A 212 -17.37 -17.46 1.56
N TRP A 213 -16.96 -16.23 1.24
CA TRP A 213 -16.85 -15.13 2.20
C TRP A 213 -18.22 -14.55 2.51
N ALA A 214 -18.92 -15.19 3.44
CA ALA A 214 -20.18 -14.68 3.92
C ALA A 214 -19.99 -13.42 4.78
N ASP A 215 -20.77 -12.37 4.49
CA ASP A 215 -20.68 -11.06 5.14
C ASP A 215 -20.91 -11.10 6.66
N ASP A 216 -21.51 -12.18 7.17
CA ASP A 216 -21.76 -12.45 8.60
C ASP A 216 -20.51 -12.92 9.37
N ARG A 217 -19.45 -13.36 8.68
CA ARG A 217 -18.21 -13.88 9.30
C ARG A 217 -17.08 -12.85 9.42
N ARG A 218 -17.22 -11.67 8.81
CA ARG A 218 -16.20 -10.61 8.85
C ARG A 218 -16.21 -9.89 10.21
N PRO A 219 -15.03 -9.53 10.78
CA PRO A 219 -14.97 -8.83 12.07
C PRO A 219 -15.70 -7.49 12.11
N LYS A 220 -15.57 -6.67 11.04
CA LYS A 220 -16.25 -5.37 10.88
C LYS A 220 -16.05 -4.44 12.07
N THR A 221 -14.83 -4.38 12.58
CA THR A 221 -14.46 -3.52 13.69
C THR A 221 -14.77 -2.06 13.33
N PRO A 222 -15.60 -1.35 14.12
CA PRO A 222 -15.89 0.05 13.83
C PRO A 222 -14.61 0.89 13.79
N TRP A 223 -14.57 1.92 12.96
CA TRP A 223 -13.43 2.81 12.83
C TRP A 223 -12.93 3.38 14.16
N ALA A 224 -13.84 3.80 15.04
CA ALA A 224 -13.49 4.32 16.35
C ALA A 224 -12.78 3.28 17.24
N ASP A 225 -13.02 1.99 17.00
CA ASP A 225 -12.50 0.88 17.79
C ASP A 225 -11.25 0.25 17.12
N SER A 226 -10.86 0.76 15.95
CA SER A 226 -9.76 0.21 15.17
C SER A 226 -8.40 0.59 15.73
N VAL A 227 -7.49 -0.38 15.80
CA VAL A 227 -6.05 -0.22 16.02
C VAL A 227 -5.35 -0.98 14.90
N ILE A 228 -4.67 -0.24 14.02
CA ILE A 228 -4.02 -0.77 12.82
C ILE A 228 -2.59 -1.21 13.16
N TYR A 229 -2.17 -2.36 12.63
CA TYR A 229 -0.82 -2.90 12.79
C TYR A 229 -0.22 -3.18 11.41
N GLU A 230 0.67 -2.30 10.96
CA GLU A 230 1.36 -2.39 9.68
C GLU A 230 2.39 -3.52 9.70
N VAL A 231 2.27 -4.49 8.80
CA VAL A 231 3.03 -5.74 8.79
C VAL A 231 3.57 -6.04 7.40
N HIS A 232 4.85 -6.43 7.34
CA HIS A 232 5.40 -7.10 6.19
C HIS A 232 5.24 -8.63 6.33
N VAL A 233 4.56 -9.29 5.38
CA VAL A 233 4.27 -10.74 5.43
C VAL A 233 5.52 -11.56 5.72
N LYS A 234 6.58 -11.33 4.95
CA LYS A 234 7.88 -11.99 5.16
C LYS A 234 8.54 -11.62 6.49
N GLY A 235 8.89 -10.35 6.68
CA GLY A 235 9.66 -9.89 7.83
C GLY A 235 9.05 -10.21 9.20
N PHE A 236 7.72 -10.23 9.31
CA PHE A 236 7.06 -10.47 10.58
C PHE A 236 7.34 -11.87 11.13
N THR A 237 7.33 -12.90 10.28
CA THR A 237 7.48 -14.29 10.73
C THR A 237 8.81 -14.94 10.37
N LYS A 238 9.67 -14.27 9.57
CA LYS A 238 10.90 -14.88 9.06
C LYS A 238 11.84 -15.40 10.15
N LEU A 239 11.93 -14.70 11.29
CA LEU A 239 12.75 -15.08 12.45
C LEU A 239 11.92 -15.53 13.65
N HIS A 240 10.63 -15.84 13.47
CA HIS A 240 9.76 -16.19 14.60
C HIS A 240 10.05 -17.64 15.09
N PRO A 241 10.53 -17.84 16.34
CA PRO A 241 10.99 -19.15 16.79
C PRO A 241 9.86 -20.18 16.95
N GLY A 242 8.65 -19.71 17.31
CA GLY A 242 7.46 -20.55 17.44
C GLY A 242 6.76 -20.97 16.14
N ILE A 243 7.34 -20.67 14.97
CA ILE A 243 6.79 -21.04 13.66
C ILE A 243 7.77 -22.02 12.97
N PRO A 244 7.30 -23.14 12.38
CA PRO A 244 8.13 -24.05 11.59
C PRO A 244 8.86 -23.33 10.45
N GLU A 245 10.12 -23.69 10.20
CA GLU A 245 11.02 -22.97 9.28
C GLU A 245 10.44 -22.84 7.86
N GLU A 246 9.78 -23.89 7.39
CA GLU A 246 9.13 -23.96 6.07
C GLU A 246 7.92 -23.03 5.92
N LEU A 247 7.36 -22.53 7.03
CA LEU A 247 6.26 -21.56 7.04
C LEU A 247 6.73 -20.13 7.35
N ARG A 248 8.01 -19.93 7.70
CA ARG A 248 8.50 -18.61 8.11
C ARG A 248 8.59 -17.66 6.92
N GLY A 249 7.96 -16.51 7.07
CA GLY A 249 7.95 -15.45 6.08
C GLY A 249 6.95 -15.65 4.95
N THR A 250 5.89 -16.43 5.20
CA THR A 250 4.83 -16.74 4.23
C THR A 250 3.45 -16.37 4.75
N TYR A 251 2.44 -16.41 3.90
CA TYR A 251 1.03 -16.27 4.30
C TYR A 251 0.64 -17.33 5.34
N ALA A 252 1.07 -18.58 5.17
CA ALA A 252 0.87 -19.64 6.17
C ALA A 252 1.57 -19.36 7.50
N GLY A 253 2.75 -18.72 7.49
CA GLY A 253 3.41 -18.23 8.69
C GLY A 253 2.60 -17.20 9.44
N LEU A 254 2.03 -16.21 8.73
CA LEU A 254 1.19 -15.19 9.34
C LEU A 254 -0.13 -15.76 9.90
N ALA A 255 -0.64 -16.83 9.27
CA ALA A 255 -1.80 -17.58 9.73
C ALA A 255 -1.50 -18.52 10.92
N HIS A 256 -0.23 -18.72 11.27
CA HIS A 256 0.17 -19.69 12.29
C HIS A 256 -0.30 -19.24 13.68
N PRO A 257 -0.74 -20.15 14.58
CA PRO A 257 -1.22 -19.80 15.92
C PRO A 257 -0.25 -18.93 16.74
N ALA A 258 1.06 -19.08 16.54
CA ALA A 258 2.06 -18.27 17.22
C ALA A 258 2.02 -16.78 16.82
N ALA A 259 1.86 -16.49 15.52
CA ALA A 259 1.70 -15.12 15.01
C ALA A 259 0.38 -14.51 15.50
N ILE A 260 -0.73 -15.26 15.38
CA ILE A 260 -2.05 -14.81 15.85
C ILE A 260 -2.04 -14.56 17.36
N ALA A 261 -1.43 -15.43 18.16
CA ALA A 261 -1.34 -15.26 19.60
C ALA A 261 -0.66 -13.94 19.99
N HIS A 262 0.38 -13.52 19.26
CA HIS A 262 1.01 -12.21 19.48
C HIS A 262 0.05 -11.06 19.16
N LEU A 263 -0.57 -11.08 17.98
CA LEU A 263 -1.50 -10.02 17.55
C LEU A 263 -2.69 -9.88 18.52
N THR A 264 -3.30 -11.00 18.91
CA THR A 264 -4.41 -11.01 19.88
C THR A 264 -3.96 -10.56 21.27
N LYS A 265 -2.76 -10.96 21.73
CA LYS A 265 -2.20 -10.53 23.02
C LYS A 265 -1.93 -9.02 23.03
N LEU A 266 -1.44 -8.47 21.92
CA LEU A 266 -1.22 -7.04 21.75
C LEU A 266 -2.54 -6.26 21.72
N GLY A 267 -3.61 -6.86 21.20
CA GLY A 267 -4.96 -6.29 21.16
C GLY A 267 -5.25 -5.46 19.91
N VAL A 268 -4.43 -5.59 18.86
CA VAL A 268 -4.67 -4.94 17.57
C VAL A 268 -5.90 -5.54 16.89
N THR A 269 -6.59 -4.76 16.06
CA THR A 269 -7.87 -5.18 15.47
C THR A 269 -7.82 -5.35 13.96
N ALA A 270 -6.78 -4.80 13.32
CA ALA A 270 -6.57 -4.91 11.88
C ALA A 270 -5.07 -5.03 11.60
N VAL A 271 -4.69 -5.93 10.71
CA VAL A 271 -3.36 -5.93 10.10
C VAL A 271 -3.44 -5.19 8.77
N GLU A 272 -2.51 -4.25 8.56
CA GLU A 272 -2.29 -3.59 7.27
C GLU A 272 -1.07 -4.23 6.63
N LEU A 273 -1.28 -5.05 5.60
CA LEU A 273 -0.18 -5.75 4.94
C LEU A 273 0.48 -4.80 3.94
N LEU A 274 1.82 -4.69 4.00
CA LEU A 274 2.62 -4.16 2.90
C LEU A 274 2.28 -4.90 1.59
N PRO A 275 2.56 -4.31 0.42
CA PRO A 275 2.06 -4.78 -0.86
C PRO A 275 2.13 -6.30 -1.07
N VAL A 276 0.96 -6.90 -1.32
CA VAL A 276 0.81 -8.33 -1.60
C VAL A 276 0.33 -8.60 -3.02
N HIS A 277 0.05 -7.58 -3.84
CA HIS A 277 -0.08 -7.79 -5.28
C HIS A 277 1.21 -8.42 -5.82
N GLN A 278 1.12 -9.26 -6.85
CA GLN A 278 2.32 -9.73 -7.52
C GLN A 278 3.09 -8.52 -8.05
N PHE A 279 4.32 -8.36 -7.56
CA PHE A 279 5.26 -7.32 -7.98
C PHE A 279 6.45 -7.94 -8.72
N ALA A 280 7.21 -7.07 -9.39
CA ALA A 280 8.49 -7.39 -9.99
C ALA A 280 9.60 -6.54 -9.35
N HIS A 281 10.84 -6.95 -9.50
CA HIS A 281 11.99 -6.19 -9.02
C HIS A 281 12.47 -5.21 -10.08
N GLU A 282 12.93 -4.04 -9.68
CA GLU A 282 13.46 -3.02 -10.57
C GLU A 282 14.82 -3.45 -11.14
N ASP A 283 15.07 -3.16 -12.43
CA ASP A 283 16.33 -3.51 -13.11
C ASP A 283 17.56 -3.00 -12.36
N HIS A 284 17.49 -1.78 -11.81
CA HIS A 284 18.61 -1.20 -11.07
C HIS A 284 18.89 -1.92 -9.74
N LEU A 285 17.89 -2.55 -9.09
CA LEU A 285 18.08 -3.36 -7.89
C LEU A 285 18.74 -4.69 -8.25
N LEU A 286 18.21 -5.37 -9.28
CA LEU A 286 18.74 -6.66 -9.75
C LEU A 286 20.21 -6.54 -10.16
N ARG A 287 20.59 -5.47 -10.86
CA ARG A 287 21.99 -5.18 -11.22
C ARG A 287 22.90 -4.96 -10.01
N ARG A 288 22.36 -4.52 -8.87
CA ARG A 288 23.08 -4.39 -7.60
C ARG A 288 23.06 -5.68 -6.77
N GLY A 289 22.36 -6.72 -7.21
CA GLY A 289 22.23 -7.98 -6.46
C GLY A 289 21.28 -7.90 -5.27
N VAL A 290 20.40 -6.88 -5.23
CA VAL A 290 19.35 -6.74 -4.21
C VAL A 290 17.98 -6.84 -4.88
N LYS A 291 16.94 -7.10 -4.08
CA LYS A 291 15.56 -7.26 -4.56
C LYS A 291 14.65 -6.28 -3.84
N ASN A 292 13.54 -5.94 -4.48
CA ASN A 292 12.48 -5.18 -3.83
C ASN A 292 11.89 -6.01 -2.69
N TYR A 293 12.05 -5.53 -1.46
CA TYR A 293 11.54 -6.15 -0.26
C TYR A 293 10.10 -5.71 -0.02
N TRP A 294 9.83 -4.40 0.01
CA TRP A 294 8.50 -3.90 0.35
C TRP A 294 7.39 -4.29 -0.63
N GLY A 295 7.70 -4.38 -1.93
CA GLY A 295 6.76 -4.79 -2.97
C GLY A 295 5.97 -3.66 -3.63
N TYR A 296 6.31 -2.39 -3.40
CA TYR A 296 5.67 -1.21 -4.06
C TYR A 296 6.05 -1.10 -5.55
N ASN A 297 5.81 -2.16 -6.32
CA ASN A 297 6.12 -2.23 -7.75
C ASN A 297 5.22 -3.26 -8.45
N SER A 298 3.91 -3.06 -8.36
CA SER A 298 2.89 -4.03 -8.79
C SER A 298 2.92 -4.31 -10.31
N ILE A 299 2.65 -5.56 -10.69
CA ILE A 299 2.45 -6.01 -12.09
C ILE A 299 1.26 -6.95 -12.26
N GLY A 300 0.85 -7.69 -11.22
CA GLY A 300 -0.34 -8.54 -11.21
C GLY A 300 -1.31 -8.13 -10.11
N TYR A 301 -2.33 -7.32 -10.46
CA TYR A 301 -3.26 -6.72 -9.50
C TYR A 301 -4.19 -7.73 -8.80
N PHE A 302 -4.44 -8.88 -9.41
CA PHE A 302 -5.35 -9.90 -8.88
C PHE A 302 -4.60 -11.08 -8.25
N ALA A 303 -3.28 -11.15 -8.39
CA ALA A 303 -2.49 -12.27 -7.91
C ALA A 303 -1.84 -11.90 -6.57
N PRO A 304 -1.99 -12.71 -5.51
CA PRO A 304 -1.11 -12.59 -4.35
C PRO A 304 0.33 -12.92 -4.76
N HIS A 305 1.29 -12.16 -4.23
CA HIS A 305 2.70 -12.31 -4.55
C HIS A 305 3.19 -13.73 -4.23
N ALA A 306 3.63 -14.42 -5.28
CA ALA A 306 4.00 -15.82 -5.22
C ALA A 306 5.16 -16.10 -4.24
N GLY A 307 6.09 -15.15 -4.09
CA GLY A 307 7.23 -15.25 -3.18
C GLY A 307 6.87 -15.27 -1.68
N TYR A 308 5.60 -15.02 -1.34
CA TYR A 308 5.08 -15.12 0.03
C TYR A 308 4.28 -16.40 0.29
N ALA A 309 4.21 -17.35 -0.65
CA ALA A 309 3.53 -18.63 -0.44
C ALA A 309 4.49 -19.75 -0.03
N ALA A 310 4.09 -20.57 0.93
CA ALA A 310 4.79 -21.81 1.30
C ALA A 310 4.38 -23.01 0.42
N THR A 311 3.17 -22.99 -0.12
CA THR A 311 2.53 -24.15 -0.77
C THR A 311 2.76 -24.27 -2.29
N GLY A 312 3.52 -23.34 -2.88
CA GLY A 312 3.82 -23.29 -4.31
C GLY A 312 3.14 -22.14 -5.04
N THR A 313 3.46 -22.01 -6.33
CA THR A 313 3.20 -20.82 -7.16
C THR A 313 2.31 -21.10 -8.38
N ALA A 314 1.93 -22.37 -8.60
CA ALA A 314 1.04 -22.82 -9.67
C ALA A 314 -0.45 -22.66 -9.30
N GLY A 315 -0.80 -21.61 -8.55
CA GLY A 315 -2.15 -21.30 -8.08
C GLY A 315 -2.38 -21.55 -6.59
N GLN A 316 -1.49 -22.27 -5.90
CA GLN A 316 -1.63 -22.59 -4.47
C GLN A 316 -1.57 -21.33 -3.58
N GLN A 317 -0.84 -20.29 -4.00
CA GLN A 317 -0.74 -19.01 -3.30
C GLN A 317 -2.10 -18.34 -3.06
N VAL A 318 -3.07 -18.53 -3.96
CA VAL A 318 -4.43 -17.99 -3.80
C VAL A 318 -5.12 -18.62 -2.61
N GLY A 319 -5.09 -19.96 -2.53
CA GLY A 319 -5.69 -20.69 -1.42
C GLY A 319 -4.97 -20.43 -0.09
N GLU A 320 -3.65 -20.28 -0.11
CA GLU A 320 -2.88 -19.96 1.11
C GLU A 320 -3.22 -18.58 1.66
N PHE A 321 -3.32 -17.56 0.79
CA PHE A 321 -3.77 -16.23 1.18
C PHE A 321 -5.18 -16.26 1.80
N LYS A 322 -6.13 -16.95 1.16
CA LYS A 322 -7.50 -17.08 1.69
C LYS A 322 -7.54 -17.74 3.07
N ARG A 323 -6.71 -18.78 3.30
CA ARG A 323 -6.59 -19.43 4.61
C ARG A 323 -6.02 -18.48 5.67
N MET A 324 -5.04 -17.65 5.31
CA MET A 324 -4.49 -16.63 6.21
C MET A 324 -5.57 -15.61 6.62
N VAL A 325 -6.32 -15.07 5.66
CA VAL A 325 -7.43 -14.15 5.96
C VAL A 325 -8.45 -14.80 6.88
N ARG A 326 -8.83 -16.05 6.63
CA ARG A 326 -9.78 -16.79 7.46
C ARG A 326 -9.28 -16.94 8.90
N ALA A 327 -8.02 -17.34 9.08
CA ALA A 327 -7.44 -17.51 10.41
C ALA A 327 -7.39 -16.19 11.20
N LEU A 328 -7.10 -15.07 10.51
CA LEU A 328 -7.14 -13.73 11.12
C LEU A 328 -8.58 -13.32 11.47
N HIS A 329 -9.55 -13.56 10.59
CA HIS A 329 -10.97 -13.29 10.85
C HIS A 329 -11.52 -14.10 12.03
N GLU A 330 -11.15 -15.39 12.15
CA GLU A 330 -11.52 -16.25 13.28
C GLU A 330 -10.97 -15.71 14.61
N ALA A 331 -9.83 -15.01 14.58
CA ALA A 331 -9.25 -14.30 15.72
C ALA A 331 -9.84 -12.88 15.93
N GLY A 332 -10.79 -12.46 15.10
CA GLY A 332 -11.41 -11.12 15.17
C GLY A 332 -10.54 -10.00 14.59
N ILE A 333 -9.55 -10.33 13.75
CA ILE A 333 -8.60 -9.39 13.16
C ILE A 333 -8.95 -9.16 11.69
N GLU A 334 -9.13 -7.90 11.31
CA GLU A 334 -9.37 -7.50 9.92
C GLU A 334 -8.09 -7.50 9.09
N VAL A 335 -8.24 -7.66 7.77
CA VAL A 335 -7.11 -7.58 6.82
C VAL A 335 -7.29 -6.39 5.90
N ILE A 336 -6.36 -5.43 5.98
CA ILE A 336 -6.24 -4.27 5.10
C ILE A 336 -5.04 -4.50 4.19
N LEU A 337 -5.18 -4.23 2.90
CA LEU A 337 -4.06 -4.32 1.97
C LEU A 337 -3.53 -2.95 1.60
N ASP A 338 -2.22 -2.76 1.70
CA ASP A 338 -1.55 -1.67 1.00
C ASP A 338 -1.53 -1.99 -0.50
N VAL A 339 -2.09 -1.08 -1.31
CA VAL A 339 -2.31 -1.28 -2.74
C VAL A 339 -1.71 -0.16 -3.57
N VAL A 340 -0.92 -0.58 -4.57
CA VAL A 340 -0.33 0.30 -5.57
C VAL A 340 -1.14 0.20 -6.85
N TYR A 341 -1.92 1.23 -7.16
CA TYR A 341 -2.61 1.38 -8.45
C TYR A 341 -2.14 2.61 -9.23
N ASN A 342 -1.20 3.38 -8.69
CA ASN A 342 -0.78 4.65 -9.26
C ASN A 342 0.30 4.46 -10.36
N HIS A 343 1.17 3.45 -10.24
CA HIS A 343 2.21 3.08 -11.22
C HIS A 343 2.32 1.54 -11.37
N THR A 344 3.23 1.09 -12.24
CA THR A 344 3.53 -0.32 -12.52
C THR A 344 5.02 -0.61 -12.60
N ALA A 345 5.38 -1.90 -12.48
CA ALA A 345 6.74 -2.40 -12.70
C ALA A 345 7.31 -2.27 -14.11
N GLU A 346 6.55 -1.74 -15.07
CA GLU A 346 7.04 -1.53 -16.42
C GLU A 346 7.86 -0.23 -16.55
N ALA A 347 8.03 0.56 -15.48
CA ALA A 347 8.83 1.79 -15.41
C ALA A 347 8.55 2.79 -16.57
N ASP A 348 9.53 3.61 -16.95
CA ASP A 348 9.45 4.63 -18.01
C ASP A 348 9.66 4.04 -19.42
N GLU A 349 9.92 4.85 -20.46
CA GLU A 349 10.20 4.36 -21.82
C GLU A 349 11.35 3.36 -21.94
N HIS A 350 12.30 3.36 -21.00
CA HIS A 350 13.44 2.45 -20.94
C HIS A 350 13.16 1.18 -20.12
N GLY A 351 11.98 1.11 -19.48
CA GLY A 351 11.53 -0.07 -18.74
C GLY A 351 11.18 -1.29 -19.61
N PRO A 352 10.97 -2.45 -18.95
CA PRO A 352 10.63 -3.70 -19.62
C PRO A 352 9.22 -3.69 -20.22
N THR A 353 8.91 -4.70 -21.03
CA THR A 353 7.57 -4.94 -21.58
C THR A 353 7.06 -6.27 -21.06
N LEU A 354 6.29 -6.22 -19.97
CA LEU A 354 5.84 -7.37 -19.17
C LEU A 354 4.32 -7.58 -19.26
N SER A 355 3.53 -6.52 -19.42
CA SER A 355 2.06 -6.59 -19.44
C SER A 355 1.44 -5.42 -20.23
N LEU A 356 0.97 -4.38 -19.53
CA LEU A 356 0.09 -3.33 -20.04
C LEU A 356 0.68 -2.57 -21.23
N ARG A 357 1.99 -2.31 -21.21
CA ARG A 357 2.74 -1.64 -22.27
C ARG A 357 2.60 -2.38 -23.60
N GLY A 358 2.70 -3.71 -23.57
CA GLY A 358 2.59 -4.55 -24.76
C GLY A 358 1.15 -4.78 -25.21
N MET A 359 0.16 -4.52 -24.33
CA MET A 359 -1.27 -4.73 -24.61
C MET A 359 -1.91 -3.51 -25.25
N ASP A 360 -1.78 -2.35 -24.59
CA ASP A 360 -2.24 -1.05 -25.09
C ASP A 360 -1.57 0.10 -24.32
N ASN A 361 -0.33 0.43 -24.70
CA ASN A 361 0.48 1.41 -23.99
C ASN A 361 -0.22 2.77 -23.77
N ARG A 362 -0.87 3.28 -24.82
CA ARG A 362 -1.55 4.59 -24.78
C ARG A 362 -2.85 4.54 -23.98
N GLY A 363 -3.52 3.39 -23.99
CA GLY A 363 -4.72 3.15 -23.22
C GLY A 363 -4.47 3.07 -21.71
N TYR A 364 -3.39 2.41 -21.30
CA TYR A 364 -3.07 2.19 -19.89
C TYR A 364 -2.31 3.34 -19.21
N TYR A 365 -1.41 4.02 -19.92
CA TYR A 365 -0.49 4.99 -19.31
C TYR A 365 -0.76 6.44 -19.70
N ARG A 366 -0.45 7.35 -18.77
CA ARG A 366 -0.38 8.79 -19.05
C ARG A 366 0.90 9.07 -19.81
N LEU A 367 0.77 9.57 -21.04
CA LEU A 367 1.91 9.98 -21.87
C LEU A 367 2.05 11.50 -21.85
N GLN A 368 3.27 12.00 -22.07
CA GLN A 368 3.52 13.42 -22.21
C GLN A 368 3.01 13.94 -23.57
N SER A 369 3.15 15.25 -23.81
CA SER A 369 2.91 15.83 -25.14
C SER A 369 3.82 15.23 -26.21
N ASP A 370 5.07 14.90 -25.84
CA ASP A 370 5.89 13.92 -26.53
C ASP A 370 5.41 12.51 -26.15
N ALA A 371 4.57 11.91 -27.00
CA ALA A 371 3.92 10.63 -26.74
C ALA A 371 4.89 9.45 -26.61
N ARG A 372 6.18 9.65 -26.89
CA ARG A 372 7.24 8.67 -26.63
C ARG A 372 7.48 8.45 -25.14
N ARG A 373 7.23 9.48 -24.32
CA ARG A 373 7.57 9.56 -22.89
C ARG A 373 6.35 9.47 -21.98
N TYR A 374 6.59 9.05 -20.74
CA TYR A 374 5.56 8.88 -19.73
C TYR A 374 5.45 10.11 -18.82
N THR A 375 4.23 10.43 -18.41
CA THR A 375 4.01 11.36 -17.31
C THR A 375 4.23 10.62 -16.00
N ASP A 376 5.05 11.17 -15.12
CA ASP A 376 5.37 10.56 -13.84
C ASP A 376 5.01 11.49 -12.67
N TYR A 377 3.91 11.17 -12.00
CA TYR A 377 3.48 11.79 -10.75
C TYR A 377 3.83 10.95 -9.52
N THR A 378 4.49 9.80 -9.71
CA THR A 378 4.75 8.80 -8.67
C THR A 378 6.23 8.73 -8.31
N GLY A 379 7.11 9.19 -9.20
CA GLY A 379 8.56 9.05 -9.07
C GLY A 379 9.07 7.67 -9.50
N CYS A 380 8.20 6.81 -10.05
CA CYS A 380 8.49 5.43 -10.41
C CYS A 380 8.57 5.21 -11.94
N GLY A 381 8.61 6.29 -12.71
CA GLY A 381 8.79 6.27 -14.18
C GLY A 381 7.49 6.28 -14.99
N ASN A 382 6.35 5.88 -14.41
CA ASN A 382 5.05 5.95 -15.08
C ASN A 382 3.91 6.35 -14.14
N THR A 383 2.75 6.64 -14.73
CA THR A 383 1.49 6.82 -13.99
C THR A 383 0.34 6.23 -14.80
N LEU A 384 -0.50 5.42 -14.17
CA LEU A 384 -1.69 4.85 -14.81
C LEU A 384 -2.70 5.93 -15.22
N HIS A 385 -3.35 5.71 -16.36
CA HIS A 385 -4.32 6.63 -16.93
C HIS A 385 -5.73 6.42 -16.38
N VAL A 386 -5.88 6.65 -15.08
CA VAL A 386 -7.10 6.38 -14.28
C VAL A 386 -8.34 7.18 -14.70
N VAL A 387 -8.30 8.03 -15.73
CA VAL A 387 -9.50 8.62 -16.33
C VAL A 387 -10.08 7.77 -17.46
N GLN A 388 -9.31 6.79 -17.95
CA GLN A 388 -9.76 5.85 -18.98
C GLN A 388 -10.70 4.80 -18.36
N PRO A 389 -11.90 4.57 -18.94
CA PRO A 389 -12.88 3.64 -18.38
C PRO A 389 -12.34 2.22 -18.15
N HIS A 390 -11.48 1.70 -19.03
CA HIS A 390 -10.91 0.36 -18.91
C HIS A 390 -9.86 0.25 -17.81
N VAL A 391 -9.10 1.33 -17.55
CA VAL A 391 -8.15 1.39 -16.42
C VAL A 391 -8.91 1.48 -15.09
N LEU A 392 -9.96 2.33 -15.03
CA LEU A 392 -10.86 2.38 -13.86
C LEU A 392 -11.51 1.03 -13.60
N ARG A 393 -11.90 0.34 -14.67
CA ARG A 393 -12.47 -0.99 -14.57
C ARG A 393 -11.45 -1.99 -14.04
N LEU A 394 -10.21 -2.01 -14.55
CA LEU A 394 -9.13 -2.87 -14.05
C LEU A 394 -8.96 -2.70 -12.54
N ILE A 395 -8.85 -1.45 -12.08
CA ILE A 395 -8.66 -1.12 -10.66
C ILE A 395 -9.89 -1.54 -9.84
N THR A 396 -11.10 -1.21 -10.29
CA THR A 396 -12.32 -1.49 -9.51
C THR A 396 -12.71 -2.96 -9.52
N ASP A 397 -12.44 -3.70 -10.61
CA ASP A 397 -12.58 -5.16 -10.64
C ASP A 397 -11.58 -5.81 -9.69
N SER A 398 -10.33 -5.32 -9.63
CA SER A 398 -9.31 -5.81 -8.69
C SER A 398 -9.72 -5.56 -7.24
N LEU A 399 -10.12 -4.33 -6.89
CA LEU A 399 -10.62 -4.01 -5.55
C LEU A 399 -11.82 -4.90 -5.18
N ARG A 400 -12.78 -5.10 -6.09
CA ARG A 400 -13.93 -5.98 -5.85
C ARG A 400 -13.48 -7.41 -5.63
N TYR A 401 -12.57 -7.93 -6.44
CA TYR A 401 -12.00 -9.27 -6.31
C TYR A 401 -11.38 -9.49 -4.91
N TRP A 402 -10.51 -8.59 -4.46
CA TRP A 402 -9.89 -8.69 -3.14
C TRP A 402 -10.91 -8.69 -2.00
N VAL A 403 -11.98 -7.90 -2.13
CA VAL A 403 -13.07 -7.93 -1.15
C VAL A 403 -13.86 -9.23 -1.26
N THR A 404 -14.49 -9.52 -2.39
CA THR A 404 -15.52 -10.57 -2.50
C THR A 404 -14.95 -11.98 -2.58
N GLU A 405 -13.76 -12.16 -3.18
CA GLU A 405 -13.15 -13.47 -3.39
C GLU A 405 -12.00 -13.76 -2.42
N MET A 406 -11.33 -12.74 -1.89
CA MET A 406 -10.15 -12.92 -1.02
C MET A 406 -10.39 -12.55 0.45
N GLY A 407 -11.56 -11.98 0.78
CA GLY A 407 -11.96 -11.70 2.16
C GLY A 407 -11.39 -10.40 2.74
N VAL A 408 -10.70 -9.57 1.95
CA VAL A 408 -10.08 -8.31 2.40
C VAL A 408 -11.14 -7.32 2.93
N ASP A 409 -10.85 -6.64 4.03
CA ASP A 409 -11.77 -5.73 4.75
C ASP A 409 -11.53 -4.25 4.46
N GLY A 410 -10.43 -3.92 3.77
CA GLY A 410 -10.11 -2.57 3.38
C GLY A 410 -8.79 -2.44 2.63
N PHE A 411 -8.49 -1.20 2.26
CA PHE A 411 -7.31 -0.87 1.48
C PHE A 411 -6.66 0.41 2.00
N ARG A 412 -5.33 0.42 2.05
CA ARG A 412 -4.50 1.62 2.12
C ARG A 412 -3.93 1.90 0.73
N PHE A 413 -4.27 3.05 0.17
CA PHE A 413 -3.88 3.43 -1.18
C PHE A 413 -2.58 4.23 -1.13
N ASP A 414 -1.52 3.63 -1.67
CA ASP A 414 -0.25 4.29 -1.94
C ASP A 414 -0.41 5.45 -2.92
N LEU A 415 0.23 6.58 -2.60
CA LEU A 415 0.21 7.84 -3.36
C LEU A 415 -1.18 8.17 -3.93
N ALA A 416 -2.21 8.10 -3.08
CA ALA A 416 -3.61 8.13 -3.51
C ALA A 416 -3.98 9.40 -4.29
N ALA A 417 -3.26 10.51 -4.09
CA ALA A 417 -3.47 11.74 -4.85
C ALA A 417 -3.25 11.54 -6.36
N ALA A 418 -2.33 10.66 -6.77
CA ALA A 418 -2.08 10.35 -8.18
C ALA A 418 -3.30 9.70 -8.85
N LEU A 419 -4.09 8.93 -8.10
CA LEU A 419 -5.35 8.32 -8.56
C LEU A 419 -6.48 9.33 -8.70
N ALA A 420 -6.39 10.44 -7.97
CA ALA A 420 -7.35 11.54 -8.03
C ALA A 420 -6.98 12.60 -9.08
N ARG A 421 -5.89 12.44 -9.83
CA ARG A 421 -5.52 13.41 -10.88
C ARG A 421 -6.47 13.34 -12.07
N SER A 422 -7.08 14.48 -12.39
CA SER A 422 -7.82 14.73 -13.63
C SER A 422 -7.04 15.75 -14.46
N MET A 423 -6.67 15.39 -15.69
CA MET A 423 -5.67 16.14 -16.46
C MET A 423 -4.35 16.28 -15.67
N HIS A 424 -3.97 17.48 -15.22
CA HIS A 424 -2.75 17.72 -14.43
C HIS A 424 -3.04 18.04 -12.95
N ASP A 425 -4.27 18.38 -12.59
CA ASP A 425 -4.64 18.79 -11.23
C ASP A 425 -5.21 17.61 -10.44
N VAL A 426 -5.10 17.66 -9.11
CA VAL A 426 -5.81 16.72 -8.25
C VAL A 426 -7.27 17.18 -8.12
N ASP A 427 -8.20 16.30 -8.48
CA ASP A 427 -9.64 16.55 -8.45
C ASP A 427 -10.33 15.59 -7.47
N MET A 428 -10.84 16.12 -6.36
CA MET A 428 -11.56 15.34 -5.36
C MET A 428 -12.95 14.87 -5.82
N LEU A 429 -13.37 15.26 -7.03
CA LEU A 429 -14.52 14.71 -7.76
C LEU A 429 -14.10 13.82 -8.94
N SER A 430 -12.85 13.38 -8.97
CA SER A 430 -12.32 12.53 -10.03
C SER A 430 -13.17 11.28 -10.28
N PRO A 431 -13.17 10.74 -11.52
CA PRO A 431 -13.89 9.51 -11.85
C PRO A 431 -13.57 8.34 -10.91
N PHE A 432 -12.32 8.21 -10.47
CA PHE A 432 -11.88 7.18 -9.53
C PHE A 432 -12.65 7.27 -8.20
N LEU A 433 -12.65 8.44 -7.56
CA LEU A 433 -13.35 8.66 -6.29
C LEU A 433 -14.86 8.47 -6.44
N ALA A 434 -15.44 8.96 -7.54
CA ALA A 434 -16.87 8.84 -7.83
C ALA A 434 -17.30 7.38 -7.99
N VAL A 435 -16.53 6.56 -8.73
CA VAL A 435 -16.85 5.14 -8.95
C VAL A 435 -16.77 4.35 -7.65
N ILE A 436 -15.77 4.60 -6.80
CA ILE A 436 -15.66 3.97 -5.48
C ILE A 436 -16.83 4.36 -4.57
N ALA A 437 -17.17 5.65 -4.51
CA ALA A 437 -18.21 6.15 -3.61
C ALA A 437 -19.61 5.56 -3.90
N GLN A 438 -19.92 5.28 -5.18
CA GLN A 438 -21.19 4.70 -5.59
C GLN A 438 -21.21 3.16 -5.56
N ASP A 439 -20.05 2.51 -5.62
CA ASP A 439 -19.96 1.05 -5.75
C ASP A 439 -20.53 0.35 -4.50
N PRO A 440 -21.46 -0.62 -4.66
CA PRO A 440 -22.14 -1.24 -3.53
C PRO A 440 -21.25 -2.12 -2.64
N VAL A 441 -20.12 -2.60 -3.16
CA VAL A 441 -19.11 -3.40 -2.43
C VAL A 441 -18.09 -2.45 -1.82
N LEU A 442 -17.44 -1.61 -2.63
CA LEU A 442 -16.27 -0.83 -2.21
C LEU A 442 -16.59 0.28 -1.21
N ARG A 443 -17.81 0.82 -1.23
CA ARG A 443 -18.22 1.85 -0.25
C ARG A 443 -18.42 1.33 1.18
N ARG A 444 -18.34 0.01 1.39
CA ARG A 444 -18.59 -0.65 2.69
C ARG A 444 -17.32 -1.11 3.39
N VAL A 445 -16.18 -1.06 2.72
CA VAL A 445 -14.87 -1.45 3.27
C VAL A 445 -14.11 -0.23 3.79
N LYS A 446 -13.03 -0.47 4.54
CA LYS A 446 -12.16 0.60 5.00
C LYS A 446 -11.32 1.14 3.83
N LEU A 447 -11.29 2.46 3.66
CA LEU A 447 -10.47 3.14 2.65
C LEU A 447 -9.55 4.13 3.37
N ILE A 448 -8.25 3.88 3.30
CA ILE A 448 -7.18 4.72 3.84
C ILE A 448 -6.40 5.29 2.65
N ALA A 449 -6.19 6.59 2.61
CA ALA A 449 -5.36 7.23 1.61
C ALA A 449 -4.01 7.62 2.21
N GLU A 450 -2.94 7.47 1.42
CA GLU A 450 -1.79 8.36 1.49
C GLU A 450 -2.14 9.65 0.72
N PRO A 451 -2.49 10.76 1.40
CA PRO A 451 -3.12 11.91 0.77
C PRO A 451 -2.09 12.84 0.11
N TRP A 452 -1.07 12.29 -0.54
CA TRP A 452 -0.11 13.04 -1.34
C TRP A 452 0.43 12.22 -2.51
N ASP A 453 1.09 12.91 -3.45
CA ASP A 453 1.98 12.32 -4.44
C ASP A 453 3.20 13.24 -4.64
N VAL A 454 4.16 12.84 -5.48
CA VAL A 454 5.38 13.64 -5.72
C VAL A 454 5.18 14.77 -6.73
N GLY A 455 4.02 14.80 -7.41
CA GLY A 455 3.69 15.80 -8.40
C GLY A 455 3.33 17.15 -7.79
N SER A 456 3.44 18.21 -8.60
CA SER A 456 3.00 19.55 -8.19
C SER A 456 1.52 19.54 -7.79
N GLY A 457 1.20 20.19 -6.66
CA GLY A 457 -0.15 20.19 -6.08
C GLY A 457 -0.58 18.86 -5.46
N GLY A 458 0.35 17.91 -5.29
CA GLY A 458 0.08 16.57 -4.80
C GLY A 458 -0.35 16.50 -3.33
N TYR A 459 0.07 17.43 -2.47
CA TYR A 459 -0.25 17.41 -1.03
C TYR A 459 -1.72 17.78 -0.76
N GLN A 460 -2.51 16.79 -0.35
CA GLN A 460 -3.97 16.84 -0.22
C GLN A 460 -4.47 16.39 1.16
N VAL A 461 -3.63 16.49 2.19
CA VAL A 461 -3.99 16.16 3.57
C VAL A 461 -5.23 16.93 4.00
N GLY A 462 -6.23 16.18 4.46
CA GLY A 462 -7.52 16.69 4.89
C GLY A 462 -8.49 16.99 3.75
N ALA A 463 -8.13 16.79 2.48
CA ALA A 463 -8.95 17.16 1.32
C ALA A 463 -9.76 15.99 0.72
N PHE A 464 -9.45 14.73 1.06
CA PHE A 464 -10.21 13.58 0.56
C PHE A 464 -11.67 13.60 1.03
N PRO A 465 -12.61 13.14 0.18
CA PRO A 465 -14.03 13.21 0.48
C PRO A 465 -14.45 12.28 1.63
N PRO A 466 -15.63 12.50 2.23
CA PRO A 466 -16.22 11.54 3.18
C PRO A 466 -16.24 10.12 2.60
N LEU A 467 -16.14 9.12 3.47
CA LEU A 467 -15.79 7.71 3.21
C LEU A 467 -14.30 7.41 3.41
N TRP A 468 -13.42 8.33 3.04
CA TRP A 468 -11.97 8.14 3.16
C TRP A 468 -11.44 8.52 4.54
N THR A 469 -10.47 7.75 4.99
CA THR A 469 -9.56 8.05 6.10
C THR A 469 -8.17 8.32 5.52
N GLU A 470 -7.32 9.01 6.25
CA GLU A 470 -6.04 9.48 5.72
C GLU A 470 -4.91 9.26 6.73
N TRP A 471 -3.76 8.83 6.24
CA TRP A 471 -2.51 8.96 6.98
C TRP A 471 -2.27 10.44 7.33
N ASN A 472 -2.13 10.73 8.62
CA ASN A 472 -1.95 12.09 9.11
C ASN A 472 -0.46 12.38 9.39
N ASP A 473 0.27 12.84 8.37
CA ASP A 473 1.69 13.21 8.51
C ASP A 473 1.90 14.41 9.44
N ARG A 474 0.91 15.32 9.56
CA ARG A 474 0.95 16.41 10.55
C ARG A 474 0.93 15.89 11.98
N TYR A 475 0.16 14.84 12.24
CA TYR A 475 0.18 14.14 13.54
C TYR A 475 1.58 13.61 13.83
N ARG A 476 2.13 12.80 12.92
CA ARG A 476 3.48 12.24 13.01
C ARG A 476 4.50 13.32 13.35
N ASN A 477 4.51 14.35 12.52
CA ASN A 477 5.44 15.47 12.57
C ASN A 477 5.39 16.22 13.92
N ALA A 478 4.20 16.63 14.36
CA ALA A 478 4.05 17.38 15.62
C ALA A 478 4.36 16.54 16.86
N VAL A 479 4.00 15.25 16.88
CA VAL A 479 4.35 14.35 18.00
C VAL A 479 5.87 14.14 18.07
N ARG A 480 6.53 13.90 16.93
CA ARG A 480 8.00 13.80 16.86
C ARG A 480 8.67 15.10 17.33
N ASP A 481 8.21 16.24 16.82
CA ASP A 481 8.74 17.55 17.18
C ASP A 481 8.54 17.90 18.67
N PHE A 482 7.40 17.50 19.26
CA PHE A 482 7.15 17.71 20.68
C PHE A 482 8.15 16.96 21.57
N TRP A 483 8.36 15.67 21.30
CA TRP A 483 9.21 14.81 22.14
C TRP A 483 10.71 15.05 21.95
N ARG A 484 11.14 15.55 20.79
CA ARG A 484 12.51 16.05 20.61
C ARG A 484 12.72 17.49 21.11
N GLY A 485 11.67 18.15 21.60
CA GLY A 485 11.75 19.52 22.14
C GLY A 485 11.91 20.61 21.07
N ALA A 486 11.44 20.36 19.84
CA ALA A 486 11.58 21.28 18.71
C ALA A 486 10.36 22.17 18.46
N LEU A 487 9.24 21.94 19.15
CA LEU A 487 8.06 22.79 19.00
C LEU A 487 8.21 24.12 19.76
N PRO A 488 7.85 25.27 19.15
CA PRO A 488 7.89 26.57 19.81
C PRO A 488 6.73 26.78 20.80
N ASP A 489 5.61 26.09 20.60
CA ASP A 489 4.38 26.14 21.37
C ASP A 489 3.65 24.77 21.31
N VAL A 490 2.51 24.64 21.99
CA VAL A 490 1.74 23.37 22.07
C VAL A 490 0.45 23.37 21.24
N ARG A 491 0.21 24.39 20.42
CA ARG A 491 -1.06 24.56 19.69
C ARG A 491 -1.30 23.45 18.68
N ASP A 492 -0.29 23.13 17.87
CA ASP A 492 -0.45 22.09 16.85
C ASP A 492 -0.64 20.71 17.50
N LEU A 493 0.10 20.44 18.58
CA LEU A 493 -0.07 19.24 19.40
C LEU A 493 -1.49 19.14 19.95
N GLY A 494 -2.07 20.24 20.45
CA GLY A 494 -3.45 20.27 20.94
C GLY A 494 -4.46 19.78 19.90
N TYR A 495 -4.32 20.19 18.62
CA TYR A 495 -5.14 19.66 17.53
C TYR A 495 -4.87 18.17 17.30
N ARG A 496 -3.59 17.75 17.24
CA ARG A 496 -3.21 16.36 16.98
C ARG A 496 -3.79 15.38 18.01
N LEU A 497 -3.67 15.70 19.29
CA LEU A 497 -4.16 14.85 20.39
C LEU A 497 -5.71 14.75 20.40
N SER A 498 -6.40 15.79 19.92
CA SER A 498 -7.87 15.90 19.96
C SER A 498 -8.57 15.53 18.65
N GLY A 499 -7.88 14.83 17.74
CA GLY A 499 -8.45 14.25 16.52
C GLY A 499 -8.21 15.06 15.24
N SER A 500 -7.35 16.09 15.28
CA SER A 500 -7.01 16.94 14.13
C SER A 500 -8.24 17.58 13.46
N SER A 501 -9.09 18.21 14.26
CA SER A 501 -10.32 18.85 13.80
C SER A 501 -10.09 19.97 12.79
N ASP A 502 -8.94 20.63 12.85
CA ASP A 502 -8.50 21.63 11.86
C ASP A 502 -8.37 21.06 10.44
N LEU A 503 -8.07 19.76 10.32
CA LEU A 503 -7.98 19.06 9.04
C LEU A 503 -9.31 18.41 8.64
N TYR A 504 -10.01 17.79 9.58
CA TYR A 504 -11.05 16.81 9.26
C TYR A 504 -12.46 17.16 9.77
N ALA A 505 -12.67 18.27 10.48
CA ALA A 505 -14.00 18.62 11.03
C ALA A 505 -14.98 19.22 10.01
N TRP A 506 -14.63 19.20 8.72
CA TRP A 506 -15.48 19.67 7.63
C TRP A 506 -16.12 18.49 6.88
N GLY A 507 -17.16 18.75 6.08
CA GLY A 507 -17.75 17.75 5.17
C GLY A 507 -18.46 16.57 5.83
N GLY A 508 -18.70 16.60 7.15
CA GLY A 508 -19.34 15.50 7.89
C GLY A 508 -18.40 14.37 8.31
N ARG A 509 -17.08 14.54 8.10
CA ARG A 509 -16.06 13.63 8.62
C ARG A 509 -15.97 13.74 10.16
N ARG A 510 -15.31 12.77 10.75
CA ARG A 510 -15.23 12.52 12.20
C ARG A 510 -13.78 12.26 12.58
N PRO A 511 -13.43 12.19 13.88
CA PRO A 511 -12.02 12.01 14.27
C PRO A 511 -11.34 10.78 13.65
N TYR A 512 -12.11 9.72 13.36
CA TYR A 512 -11.58 8.53 12.70
C TYR A 512 -11.04 8.78 11.28
N ALA A 513 -11.32 9.92 10.67
CA ALA A 513 -10.72 10.33 9.40
C ALA A 513 -9.20 10.44 9.48
N SER A 514 -8.67 10.64 10.69
CA SER A 514 -7.24 10.73 10.99
C SER A 514 -6.70 9.35 11.38
N VAL A 515 -5.89 8.75 10.51
CA VAL A 515 -4.99 7.65 10.89
C VAL A 515 -3.74 8.29 11.48
N ASN A 516 -3.65 8.25 12.81
CA ASN A 516 -2.53 8.77 13.57
C ASN A 516 -1.41 7.72 13.58
N PHE A 517 -0.19 8.14 13.27
CA PHE A 517 0.99 7.30 13.32
C PHE A 517 2.21 8.12 13.73
N VAL A 518 3.16 7.48 14.42
CA VAL A 518 4.47 8.08 14.72
C VAL A 518 5.54 7.54 13.77
N THR A 519 5.36 6.32 13.28
CA THR A 519 6.27 5.54 12.43
C THR A 519 5.43 4.78 11.42
N ALA A 520 6.04 4.47 10.27
CA ALA A 520 5.51 3.65 9.19
C ALA A 520 6.70 2.86 8.61
N HIS A 521 6.47 2.04 7.59
CA HIS A 521 7.55 1.37 6.84
C HIS A 521 8.52 2.38 6.22
N ASP A 522 8.04 3.56 5.81
CA ASP A 522 8.86 4.68 5.36
C ASP A 522 9.40 5.49 6.55
N GLY A 523 10.73 5.69 6.55
CA GLY A 523 11.47 6.36 7.60
C GLY A 523 12.04 5.39 8.63
N PHE A 524 12.33 5.94 9.81
CA PHE A 524 12.87 5.17 10.92
C PHE A 524 11.79 4.33 11.62
N THR A 525 12.21 3.17 12.13
CA THR A 525 11.52 2.47 13.24
C THR A 525 11.44 3.38 14.47
N LEU A 526 10.59 3.02 15.44
CA LEU A 526 10.43 3.82 16.65
C LEU A 526 11.73 3.88 17.46
N ARG A 527 12.45 2.76 17.56
CA ARG A 527 13.78 2.68 18.19
C ARG A 527 14.81 3.55 17.47
N ASP A 528 14.84 3.50 16.14
CA ASP A 528 15.85 4.26 15.39
C ASP A 528 15.60 5.76 15.45
N MET A 529 14.34 6.19 15.56
CA MET A 529 13.99 7.60 15.73
C MET A 529 14.54 8.22 17.03
N VAL A 530 14.82 7.40 18.06
CA VAL A 530 15.46 7.86 19.31
C VAL A 530 16.94 7.48 19.39
N SER A 531 17.49 6.88 18.32
CA SER A 531 18.85 6.36 18.29
C SER A 531 19.72 6.97 17.19
N TYR A 532 19.14 7.60 16.17
CA TYR A 532 19.86 8.16 15.03
C TYR A 532 19.38 9.57 14.68
N GLU A 533 20.30 10.51 14.46
CA GLU A 533 20.02 11.84 13.91
C GLU A 533 20.14 11.87 12.39
N ARG A 534 20.93 10.96 11.81
CA ARG A 534 21.13 10.85 10.37
C ARG A 534 20.78 9.45 9.90
N LYS A 535 20.35 9.34 8.65
CA LYS A 535 20.11 8.06 7.99
C LYS A 535 21.43 7.35 7.66
N HIS A 536 21.39 6.02 7.71
CA HIS A 536 22.48 5.09 7.40
C HIS A 536 21.96 4.07 6.37
N ASN A 537 21.68 4.57 5.16
CA ASN A 537 21.12 3.77 4.06
C ASN A 537 22.23 3.19 3.16
N GLU A 538 23.48 3.13 3.61
CA GLU A 538 24.62 2.66 2.83
C GLU A 538 24.39 1.26 2.25
N ALA A 539 23.70 0.40 3.00
CA ALA A 539 23.33 -0.96 2.58
C ALA A 539 22.45 -1.01 1.31
N ASN A 540 21.75 0.07 0.97
CA ASN A 540 20.92 0.16 -0.22
C ASN A 540 21.74 0.32 -1.53
N GLY A 541 23.03 0.66 -1.42
CA GLY A 541 23.94 0.77 -2.55
C GLY A 541 23.85 2.09 -3.33
N GLU A 542 23.19 3.10 -2.78
CA GLU A 542 22.97 4.41 -3.45
C GLU A 542 23.85 5.53 -2.86
N GLY A 543 24.85 5.18 -2.06
CA GLY A 543 25.71 6.15 -1.39
C GLY A 543 24.93 7.06 -0.43
N ASN A 544 23.94 6.49 0.28
CA ASN A 544 23.11 7.15 1.28
C ASN A 544 22.30 8.35 0.74
N ARG A 545 22.02 8.39 -0.58
CA ARG A 545 21.25 9.47 -1.22
C ARG A 545 19.74 9.27 -1.07
N ASP A 546 19.29 8.03 -1.05
CA ASP A 546 17.90 7.61 -0.95
C ASP A 546 17.33 7.78 0.47
N GLY A 547 16.01 7.83 0.62
CA GLY A 547 15.33 8.07 1.90
C GLY A 547 15.25 9.55 2.31
N THR A 548 14.30 9.89 3.19
CA THR A 548 14.10 11.28 3.65
C THR A 548 15.31 11.80 4.45
N ASN A 549 15.60 13.10 4.33
CA ASN A 549 16.58 13.78 5.19
C ASN A 549 15.90 14.51 6.38
N ASP A 550 14.57 14.65 6.38
CA ASP A 550 13.81 15.25 7.49
C ASP A 550 13.13 14.16 8.31
N ASN A 551 13.90 13.45 9.14
CA ASN A 551 13.36 12.38 9.98
C ASN A 551 12.66 12.85 11.25
N ARG A 552 12.99 14.08 11.71
CA ARG A 552 12.55 14.61 13.01
C ARG A 552 12.87 13.69 14.17
N SER A 553 14.06 13.07 14.13
CA SER A 553 14.58 12.18 15.14
C SER A 553 15.51 12.91 16.12
N TRP A 554 15.89 12.22 17.20
CA TRP A 554 16.91 12.67 18.15
C TRP A 554 17.59 11.45 18.78
N ASN A 555 18.90 11.30 18.61
CA ASN A 555 19.65 10.12 19.05
C ASN A 555 19.87 10.00 20.57
N CYS A 556 19.32 10.94 21.35
CA CYS A 556 19.47 11.03 22.80
C CYS A 556 20.91 11.20 23.31
N GLY A 557 21.84 11.63 22.45
CA GLY A 557 23.21 12.01 22.79
C GLY A 557 24.32 11.20 22.09
N VAL A 558 24.02 9.99 21.64
CA VAL A 558 24.97 9.10 20.93
C VAL A 558 24.32 8.61 19.65
N GLU A 559 25.02 8.68 18.52
CA GLU A 559 24.51 8.14 17.25
C GLU A 559 24.62 6.60 17.24
N GLY A 560 23.52 5.92 17.00
CA GLY A 560 23.42 4.47 16.92
C GLY A 560 23.38 3.76 18.27
N GLU A 561 23.74 2.47 18.25
CA GLU A 561 23.77 1.61 19.43
C GLU A 561 24.83 2.08 20.46
N THR A 562 24.53 1.88 21.75
CA THR A 562 25.38 2.34 22.86
C THR A 562 25.19 1.45 24.09
N ASP A 563 26.24 1.34 24.92
CA ASP A 563 26.21 0.65 26.22
C ASP A 563 25.95 1.62 27.39
N ASP A 564 25.76 2.92 27.13
CA ASP A 564 25.46 3.92 28.17
C ASP A 564 24.04 3.71 28.73
N GLU A 565 23.96 3.16 29.95
CA GLU A 565 22.70 2.87 30.62
C GLU A 565 21.79 4.09 30.80
N GLN A 566 22.35 5.30 30.95
CA GLN A 566 21.55 6.52 31.09
C GLN A 566 20.86 6.88 29.77
N ILE A 567 21.57 6.75 28.65
CA ILE A 567 21.02 6.97 27.31
C ILE A 567 20.01 5.88 26.97
N LEU A 568 20.30 4.61 27.27
CA LEU A 568 19.38 3.51 27.02
C LEU A 568 18.07 3.67 27.81
N ALA A 569 18.14 4.06 29.09
CA ALA A 569 16.95 4.35 29.90
C ALA A 569 16.15 5.55 29.36
N LEU A 570 16.84 6.61 28.91
CA LEU A 570 16.22 7.76 28.26
C LEU A 570 15.51 7.36 26.96
N ARG A 571 16.16 6.58 26.09
CA ARG A 571 15.57 6.08 24.84
C ARG A 571 14.33 5.25 25.11
N ARG A 572 14.40 4.25 26.00
CA ARG A 572 13.22 3.46 26.39
C ARG A 572 12.10 4.33 26.97
N ARG A 573 12.43 5.41 27.69
CA ARG A 573 11.43 6.40 28.16
C ARG A 573 10.77 7.13 26.99
N GLN A 574 11.54 7.60 26.01
CA GLN A 574 11.00 8.24 24.82
C GLN A 574 10.08 7.30 24.02
N LEU A 575 10.45 6.03 23.85
CA LEU A 575 9.60 5.05 23.18
C LEU A 575 8.25 4.90 23.90
N ARG A 576 8.26 4.76 25.23
CA ARG A 576 7.04 4.74 26.04
C ARG A 576 6.23 6.03 25.89
N ASN A 577 6.87 7.19 25.85
CA ASN A 577 6.19 8.48 25.66
C ASN A 577 5.47 8.57 24.31
N LEU A 578 6.15 8.16 23.23
CA LEU A 578 5.62 8.20 21.88
C LEU A 578 4.45 7.23 21.69
N LEU A 579 4.59 5.98 22.15
CA LEU A 579 3.51 4.99 22.14
C LEU A 579 2.31 5.42 22.98
N THR A 580 2.55 5.96 24.18
CA THR A 580 1.49 6.48 25.05
C THR A 580 0.77 7.64 24.38
N THR A 581 1.50 8.57 23.76
CA THR A 581 0.91 9.71 23.04
C THR A 581 0.03 9.23 21.90
N LEU A 582 0.53 8.29 21.09
CA LEU A 582 -0.19 7.67 19.98
C LEU A 582 -1.50 7.01 20.41
N LEU A 583 -1.43 6.10 21.38
CA LEU A 583 -2.56 5.26 21.78
C LEU A 583 -3.62 6.01 22.60
N LEU A 584 -3.25 7.12 23.25
CA LEU A 584 -4.19 7.99 23.98
C LEU A 584 -4.77 9.12 23.10
N SER A 585 -4.20 9.38 21.93
CA SER A 585 -4.72 10.40 21.02
C SER A 585 -6.06 9.98 20.42
N THR A 586 -6.94 10.96 20.20
CA THR A 586 -8.18 10.72 19.45
C THR A 586 -7.88 10.60 17.96
N GLY A 587 -8.52 9.66 17.27
CA GLY A 587 -8.20 9.24 15.89
C GLY A 587 -8.07 7.72 15.80
N VAL A 588 -7.55 7.19 14.70
CA VAL A 588 -7.25 5.75 14.55
C VAL A 588 -5.74 5.57 14.70
N PRO A 589 -5.23 4.90 15.76
CA PRO A 589 -3.79 4.68 15.89
C PRO A 589 -3.31 3.58 14.95
N MET A 590 -2.15 3.79 14.33
CA MET A 590 -1.41 2.80 13.55
C MET A 590 -0.03 2.57 14.17
N LEU A 591 0.31 1.31 14.38
CA LEU A 591 1.60 0.82 14.86
C LEU A 591 2.33 0.08 13.73
N VAL A 592 3.66 0.10 13.74
CA VAL A 592 4.48 -0.71 12.82
C VAL A 592 4.98 -1.94 13.53
N ALA A 593 4.95 -3.09 12.84
CA ALA A 593 5.37 -4.33 13.43
C ALA A 593 6.83 -4.29 13.95
N GLY A 594 6.97 -4.61 15.24
CA GLY A 594 8.23 -4.64 15.95
C GLY A 594 8.52 -3.39 16.78
N ASP A 595 7.80 -2.28 16.56
CA ASP A 595 8.00 -1.05 17.37
C ASP A 595 7.65 -1.26 18.85
N GLU A 596 6.70 -2.17 19.13
CA GLU A 596 6.31 -2.52 20.50
C GLU A 596 7.38 -3.31 21.27
N LEU A 597 8.39 -3.85 20.59
CA LEU A 597 9.46 -4.67 21.15
C LEU A 597 10.86 -4.16 20.82
N GLY A 598 10.98 -2.97 20.22
CA GLY A 598 12.27 -2.32 19.96
C GLY A 598 13.01 -2.82 18.72
N ARG A 599 12.27 -3.18 17.66
CA ARG A 599 12.85 -3.45 16.33
C ARG A 599 13.68 -2.26 15.86
N THR A 600 14.80 -2.55 15.21
CA THR A 600 15.72 -1.58 14.61
C THR A 600 16.03 -1.99 13.17
N GLN A 601 16.32 -1.01 12.31
CA GLN A 601 16.87 -1.17 10.97
C GLN A 601 18.31 -0.64 10.91
N GLY A 602 18.98 -0.48 12.06
CA GLY A 602 20.36 0.01 12.14
C GLY A 602 20.54 1.44 11.64
N GLY A 603 19.49 2.27 11.73
CA GLY A 603 19.51 3.62 11.18
C GLY A 603 19.26 3.67 9.67
N ASN A 604 18.91 2.57 9.01
CA ASN A 604 18.36 2.63 7.66
C ASN A 604 16.91 3.14 7.72
N ASN A 605 16.64 4.28 7.10
CA ASN A 605 15.31 4.90 7.09
C ASN A 605 14.52 4.63 5.80
N ASN A 606 15.02 3.75 4.94
CA ASN A 606 14.46 3.43 3.64
C ASN A 606 14.84 2.00 3.25
N ALA A 607 14.50 1.01 4.10
CA ALA A 607 14.95 -0.37 3.90
C ALA A 607 14.14 -1.13 2.81
N TYR A 608 13.71 -0.43 1.76
CA TYR A 608 12.81 -0.94 0.72
C TYR A 608 13.38 -2.12 -0.08
N CYS A 609 14.70 -2.25 -0.12
CA CYS A 609 15.42 -3.32 -0.83
C CYS A 609 16.20 -4.27 0.11
N GLN A 610 15.93 -4.22 1.42
CA GLN A 610 16.64 -5.01 2.42
C GLN A 610 15.81 -6.22 2.87
N ASP A 611 15.81 -7.30 2.08
CA ASP A 611 15.20 -8.57 2.48
C ASP A 611 16.17 -9.43 3.31
N ASN A 612 16.50 -8.94 4.50
CA ASN A 612 17.47 -9.54 5.42
C ASN A 612 17.20 -9.07 6.87
N GLU A 613 18.13 -9.36 7.78
CA GLU A 613 18.05 -9.06 9.21
C GLU A 613 17.88 -7.57 9.52
N ILE A 614 18.20 -6.65 8.59
CA ILE A 614 17.87 -5.22 8.74
C ILE A 614 16.35 -5.04 8.83
N SER A 615 15.58 -5.79 8.04
CA SER A 615 14.13 -5.59 7.96
C SER A 615 13.33 -6.62 8.75
N TRP A 616 13.84 -7.84 8.94
CA TRP A 616 13.11 -8.90 9.63
C TRP A 616 12.91 -8.59 11.12
N VAL A 617 11.75 -8.97 11.68
CA VAL A 617 11.45 -8.76 13.10
C VAL A 617 12.28 -9.75 13.93
N ASP A 618 13.15 -9.22 14.80
CA ASP A 618 13.91 -10.02 15.75
C ASP A 618 13.08 -10.31 17.01
N TRP A 619 12.57 -11.53 17.10
CA TRP A 619 11.74 -11.98 18.22
C TRP A 619 12.55 -12.29 19.49
N SER A 620 13.88 -12.40 19.40
CA SER A 620 14.74 -12.60 20.58
C SER A 620 14.75 -11.38 21.49
N LEU A 621 14.38 -10.19 20.97
CA LEU A 621 14.25 -8.96 21.76
C LEU A 621 13.29 -9.12 22.95
N LEU A 622 12.28 -9.99 22.85
CA LEU A 622 11.34 -10.26 23.95
C LEU A 622 11.98 -10.99 25.16
N GLU A 623 13.20 -11.52 25.01
CA GLU A 623 13.99 -12.09 26.11
C GLU A 623 14.52 -10.99 27.04
N ASP A 624 14.79 -9.78 26.51
CA ASP A 624 15.20 -8.60 27.26
C ASP A 624 14.03 -8.03 28.08
N PRO A 625 14.18 -7.85 29.41
CA PRO A 625 13.13 -7.29 30.25
C PRO A 625 12.66 -5.88 29.86
N GLY A 626 13.55 -5.03 29.33
CA GLY A 626 13.23 -3.66 28.93
C GLY A 626 12.35 -3.62 27.68
N TRP A 627 12.63 -4.46 26.68
CA TRP A 627 11.79 -4.59 25.49
C TRP A 627 10.47 -5.29 25.80
N ARG A 628 10.48 -6.32 26.65
CA ARG A 628 9.26 -6.97 27.13
C ARG A 628 8.33 -5.98 27.83
N ALA A 629 8.87 -5.12 28.70
CA ALA A 629 8.09 -4.09 29.38
C ALA A 629 7.46 -3.08 28.40
N LEU A 630 8.17 -2.73 27.32
CA LEU A 630 7.59 -1.89 26.26
C LEU A 630 6.39 -2.58 25.59
N THR A 631 6.49 -3.87 25.29
CA THR A 631 5.40 -4.65 24.70
C THR A 631 4.20 -4.75 25.65
N GLU A 632 4.45 -4.98 26.94
CA GLU A 632 3.42 -5.01 27.98
C GLU A 632 2.71 -3.66 28.12
N LEU A 633 3.45 -2.54 28.07
CA LEU A 633 2.86 -1.21 28.07
C LEU A 633 1.95 -1.02 26.84
N THR A 634 2.44 -1.36 25.64
CA THR A 634 1.68 -1.22 24.40
C THR A 634 0.37 -1.97 24.46
N ALA A 635 0.40 -3.24 24.90
CA ALA A 635 -0.79 -4.07 25.07
C ALA A 635 -1.78 -3.46 26.09
N ARG A 636 -1.27 -2.99 27.24
CA ARG A 636 -2.10 -2.32 28.27
C ARG A 636 -2.72 -1.01 27.79
N LEU A 637 -2.01 -0.22 26.99
CA LEU A 637 -2.52 1.02 26.41
C LEU A 637 -3.63 0.75 25.40
N ILE A 638 -3.46 -0.28 24.55
CA ILE A 638 -4.50 -0.73 23.62
C ILE A 638 -5.72 -1.24 24.39
N GLU A 639 -5.52 -2.05 25.43
CA GLU A 639 -6.61 -2.54 26.27
C GLU A 639 -7.36 -1.40 26.97
N LEU A 640 -6.63 -0.42 27.53
CA LEU A 640 -7.20 0.79 28.12
C LEU A 640 -8.06 1.55 27.10
N ARG A 641 -7.55 1.75 25.89
CA ARG A 641 -8.28 2.38 24.78
C ARG A 641 -9.55 1.61 24.42
N HIS A 642 -9.49 0.28 24.36
CA HIS A 642 -10.65 -0.56 24.08
C HIS A 642 -11.71 -0.48 25.18
N ARG A 643 -11.32 -0.46 26.45
CA ARG A 643 -12.27 -0.35 27.58
C ARG A 643 -12.91 1.02 27.71
N HIS A 644 -12.23 2.08 27.30
CA HIS A 644 -12.64 3.46 27.59
C HIS A 644 -13.02 4.26 26.32
N PRO A 645 -14.32 4.34 25.97
CA PRO A 645 -14.81 5.14 24.85
C PRO A 645 -14.32 6.60 24.81
N VAL A 646 -13.98 7.20 25.96
CA VAL A 646 -13.47 8.58 26.03
C VAL A 646 -12.12 8.75 25.32
N LEU A 647 -11.32 7.68 25.23
CA LEU A 647 -10.02 7.66 24.55
C LEU A 647 -10.16 7.39 23.04
N ARG A 648 -11.34 6.99 22.58
CA ARG A 648 -11.63 6.59 21.20
C ARG A 648 -12.92 7.20 20.66
N ARG A 649 -13.03 8.52 20.81
CA ARG A 649 -14.27 9.25 20.50
C ARG A 649 -14.71 9.14 19.04
N ARG A 650 -16.02 8.93 18.88
CA ARG A 650 -16.73 8.91 17.57
C ARG A 650 -16.99 10.31 16.99
N ALA A 651 -16.94 11.35 17.82
CA ALA A 651 -17.18 12.73 17.43
C ALA A 651 -16.12 13.65 18.03
N PHE A 652 -15.80 14.73 17.31
CA PHE A 652 -14.89 15.78 17.79
C PHE A 652 -15.35 16.35 19.12
N PHE A 653 -14.40 16.85 19.90
CA PHE A 653 -14.67 17.56 21.14
C PHE A 653 -15.30 18.93 20.86
N SER A 654 -16.27 19.34 21.67
CA SER A 654 -16.89 20.66 21.54
C SER A 654 -16.19 21.73 22.38
N GLY A 655 -15.47 21.31 23.43
CA GLY A 655 -14.90 22.20 24.44
C GLY A 655 -15.97 22.88 25.30
N ARG A 656 -17.19 22.35 25.32
CA ARG A 656 -18.36 22.91 26.01
C ARG A 656 -19.04 21.83 26.85
N ALA A 657 -19.75 22.26 27.89
CA ALA A 657 -20.64 21.39 28.63
C ALA A 657 -21.87 21.05 27.78
N HIS A 658 -22.24 19.77 27.76
CA HIS A 658 -23.42 19.28 27.03
C HIS A 658 -24.69 19.24 27.88
N SER A 659 -24.55 19.34 29.21
CA SER A 659 -25.64 19.45 30.18
C SER A 659 -25.47 20.72 31.03
N ALA A 660 -26.55 21.20 31.65
CA ALA A 660 -26.55 22.46 32.41
C ALA A 660 -25.60 22.44 33.62
N ASP A 661 -25.41 21.26 34.21
CA ASP A 661 -24.49 20.99 35.32
C ASP A 661 -23.24 20.20 34.87
N GLY A 662 -23.06 20.05 33.55
CA GLY A 662 -22.01 19.24 32.93
C GLY A 662 -20.66 19.95 32.87
N LEU A 663 -19.62 19.18 32.60
CA LEU A 663 -18.29 19.73 32.37
C LEU A 663 -18.00 19.76 30.88
N ARG A 664 -16.98 20.56 30.53
CA ARG A 664 -16.46 20.52 29.17
C ARG A 664 -15.98 19.11 28.87
N ASP A 665 -16.32 18.64 27.68
CA ASP A 665 -15.93 17.31 27.22
C ASP A 665 -14.42 17.15 27.01
N LEU A 666 -13.72 18.29 26.83
CA LEU A 666 -12.27 18.44 26.80
C LEU A 666 -11.88 19.74 27.52
N ALA A 667 -10.84 19.68 28.35
CA ALA A 667 -10.20 20.86 28.94
C ALA A 667 -8.68 20.71 28.96
N TRP A 668 -7.97 21.83 28.91
CA TRP A 668 -6.51 21.88 28.84
C TRP A 668 -5.95 22.65 30.01
N PHE A 669 -4.86 22.19 30.60
CA PHE A 669 -4.29 22.72 31.83
C PHE A 669 -2.81 23.03 31.68
N THR A 670 -2.39 24.14 32.27
CA THR A 670 -0.98 24.47 32.50
C THR A 670 -0.42 23.62 33.63
N ALA A 671 0.91 23.59 33.80
CA ALA A 671 1.56 22.93 34.96
C ALA A 671 1.05 23.43 36.33
N ARG A 672 0.48 24.63 36.38
CA ARG A 672 -0.10 25.21 37.60
C ARG A 672 -1.53 24.73 37.89
N GLY A 673 -2.07 23.78 37.13
CA GLY A 673 -3.43 23.28 37.30
C GLY A 673 -4.53 24.27 36.90
N ALA A 674 -4.14 25.39 36.27
CA ALA A 674 -5.07 26.38 35.73
C ALA A 674 -5.46 26.01 34.30
N GLU A 675 -6.75 26.15 33.96
CA GLU A 675 -7.25 25.97 32.60
C GLU A 675 -6.54 26.95 31.65
N MET A 676 -6.08 26.47 30.50
CA MET A 676 -5.33 27.26 29.54
C MET A 676 -6.18 28.37 28.94
N THR A 677 -5.60 29.57 28.89
CA THR A 677 -6.13 30.72 28.17
C THR A 677 -5.62 30.73 26.72
N GLU A 678 -6.17 31.60 25.88
CA GLU A 678 -5.68 31.79 24.52
C GLU A 678 -4.17 32.10 24.49
N ARG A 679 -3.68 32.94 25.41
CA ARG A 679 -2.26 33.31 25.48
C ARG A 679 -1.35 32.11 25.75
N ASP A 680 -1.81 31.14 26.53
CA ASP A 680 -0.99 29.97 26.91
C ASP A 680 -0.72 29.07 25.71
N TRP A 681 -1.62 29.05 24.70
CA TRP A 681 -1.42 28.29 23.46
C TRP A 681 -0.32 28.85 22.56
N TYR A 682 0.04 30.14 22.73
CA TYR A 682 1.10 30.80 21.97
C TYR A 682 2.38 31.00 22.80
N ALA A 683 2.39 30.52 24.05
CA ALA A 683 3.54 30.59 24.92
C ALA A 683 4.37 29.30 24.81
N PRO A 684 5.71 29.37 24.96
CA PRO A 684 6.52 28.18 25.15
C PRO A 684 6.02 27.39 26.36
N ALA A 685 5.71 26.11 26.15
CA ALA A 685 5.20 25.23 27.18
C ALA A 685 5.81 23.84 27.04
N GLU A 686 6.46 23.38 28.10
CA GLU A 686 7.04 22.04 28.18
C GLU A 686 6.09 21.03 28.83
N THR A 687 4.99 21.50 29.43
CA THR A 687 4.04 20.65 30.17
C THR A 687 2.62 21.00 29.77
N LEU A 688 1.87 19.98 29.38
CA LEU A 688 0.48 20.09 28.95
C LEU A 688 -0.38 19.07 29.70
N GLY A 689 -1.43 19.54 30.37
CA GLY A 689 -2.49 18.69 30.91
C GLY A 689 -3.68 18.63 29.95
N MET A 690 -4.14 17.44 29.60
CA MET A 690 -5.32 17.18 28.77
C MET A 690 -6.35 16.40 29.58
N TYR A 691 -7.46 17.05 29.92
CA TYR A 691 -8.57 16.44 30.64
C TYR A 691 -9.65 15.98 29.67
N LEU A 692 -10.04 14.72 29.78
CA LEU A 692 -11.04 14.04 28.99
C LEU A 692 -12.22 13.68 29.88
N SER A 693 -13.39 14.29 29.65
CA SER A 693 -14.59 13.99 30.43
C SER A 693 -15.33 12.78 29.87
N GLY A 694 -15.45 11.73 30.68
CA GLY A 694 -16.23 10.53 30.36
C GLY A 694 -17.74 10.69 30.60
N LEU A 695 -18.18 11.76 31.27
CA LEU A 695 -19.60 11.94 31.63
C LEU A 695 -20.46 12.54 30.51
N ASP A 696 -19.85 13.35 29.64
CA ASP A 696 -20.54 14.10 28.59
C ASP A 696 -20.07 13.65 27.18
N ILE A 697 -19.89 12.33 26.96
CA ILE A 697 -19.52 11.79 25.65
C ILE A 697 -20.72 11.92 24.70
N PRO A 698 -20.62 12.65 23.58
CA PRO A 698 -21.74 12.82 22.67
C PRO A 698 -22.11 11.52 21.98
N GLY A 699 -23.41 11.20 22.00
CA GLY A 699 -23.96 10.05 21.30
C GLY A 699 -24.63 9.06 22.23
N ARG A 700 -25.06 7.95 21.63
CA ARG A 700 -25.74 6.85 22.32
C ARG A 700 -25.16 5.53 21.81
N ASP A 701 -25.19 4.50 22.65
CA ASP A 701 -24.76 3.16 22.29
C ASP A 701 -25.77 2.48 21.32
N ALA A 702 -25.51 1.21 20.98
CA ALA A 702 -26.37 0.44 20.09
C ALA A 702 -27.82 0.24 20.61
N ARG A 703 -28.06 0.48 21.91
CA ARG A 703 -29.39 0.39 22.55
C ARG A 703 -30.02 1.77 22.77
N GLY A 704 -29.36 2.84 22.33
CA GLY A 704 -29.83 4.19 22.53
C GLY A 704 -29.55 4.75 23.93
N VAL A 705 -28.68 4.13 24.73
CA VAL A 705 -28.30 4.64 26.06
C VAL A 705 -27.17 5.66 25.92
N PRO A 706 -27.17 6.79 26.66
CA PRO A 706 -26.04 7.72 26.66
C PRO A 706 -24.73 6.99 26.96
N ILE A 707 -23.69 7.30 26.19
CA ILE A 707 -22.36 6.72 26.44
C ILE A 707 -21.73 7.51 27.58
N THR A 708 -21.31 6.81 28.63
CA THR A 708 -20.57 7.37 29.75
C THR A 708 -19.36 6.50 30.06
N ASP A 709 -18.33 7.09 30.66
CA ASP A 709 -17.06 6.47 30.96
C ASP A 709 -16.40 7.13 32.17
N ASP A 710 -15.29 6.55 32.64
CA ASP A 710 -14.36 7.23 33.52
C ASP A 710 -13.79 8.48 32.84
N SER A 711 -13.42 9.50 33.62
CA SER A 711 -12.70 10.66 33.10
C SER A 711 -11.20 10.49 33.32
N PHE A 712 -10.39 11.12 32.47
CA PHE A 712 -8.94 11.00 32.54
C PHE A 712 -8.24 12.36 32.45
N LEU A 713 -7.07 12.47 33.07
CA LEU A 713 -6.13 13.56 32.89
C LEU A 713 -4.81 12.98 32.38
N ALA A 714 -4.45 13.29 31.13
CA ALA A 714 -3.13 13.01 30.59
C ALA A 714 -2.22 14.22 30.84
N ILE A 715 -1.03 13.99 31.38
CA ILE A 715 0.00 15.01 31.59
C ILE A 715 1.19 14.64 30.73
N LEU A 716 1.53 15.48 29.75
CA LEU A 716 2.70 15.31 28.89
C LEU A 716 3.73 16.34 29.27
N HIS A 717 4.94 15.90 29.62
CA HIS A 717 6.05 16.78 29.97
C HIS A 717 7.29 16.45 29.11
N THR A 718 7.71 17.39 28.26
CA THR A 718 8.87 17.24 27.35
C THR A 718 10.18 17.76 27.96
N GLY A 719 10.11 18.60 29.00
CA GLY A 719 11.27 19.14 29.71
C GLY A 719 12.17 18.05 30.29
N ASP A 720 13.47 18.32 30.34
CA ASP A 720 14.48 17.37 30.83
C ASP A 720 14.59 17.33 32.36
N THR A 721 14.22 18.42 33.03
CA THR A 721 14.14 18.49 34.49
C THR A 721 12.74 18.15 35.00
N PRO A 722 12.60 17.42 36.12
CA PRO A 722 11.29 17.21 36.75
C PRO A 722 10.58 18.52 37.07
N THR A 723 9.25 18.50 37.03
CA THR A 723 8.40 19.66 37.35
C THR A 723 7.26 19.29 38.30
N ASN A 724 6.70 20.26 38.99
CA ASN A 724 5.49 20.06 39.80
C ASN A 724 4.26 20.39 38.96
N PHE A 725 3.31 19.46 38.91
CA PHE A 725 2.00 19.66 38.29
C PHE A 725 0.93 19.74 39.37
N ALA A 726 0.23 20.87 39.46
CA ALA A 726 -0.91 21.00 40.36
C ALA A 726 -2.16 20.34 39.74
N LEU A 727 -2.70 19.33 40.41
CA LEU A 727 -3.87 18.60 39.93
C LEU A 727 -5.12 19.49 40.00
N PRO A 728 -5.91 19.60 38.92
CA PRO A 728 -7.14 20.40 38.93
C PRO A 728 -8.08 19.99 40.06
N GLY A 729 -8.57 20.98 40.80
CA GLY A 729 -9.53 20.79 41.89
C GLY A 729 -10.97 20.63 41.40
N SER A 730 -11.93 20.79 42.32
CA SER A 730 -13.35 20.96 41.97
C SER A 730 -13.53 22.09 40.93
N PRO A 731 -14.39 21.92 39.90
CA PRO A 731 -15.35 20.82 39.70
C PRO A 731 -14.80 19.58 38.94
N TRP A 732 -13.50 19.52 38.65
CA TRP A 732 -12.93 18.50 37.76
C TRP A 732 -12.81 17.11 38.41
N ALA A 733 -12.40 17.05 39.67
CA ALA A 733 -12.16 15.80 40.39
C ALA A 733 -12.25 15.97 41.90
N GLU A 734 -12.47 14.85 42.61
CA GLU A 734 -12.20 14.75 44.05
C GLU A 734 -10.83 14.10 44.30
N ARG A 735 -10.49 13.08 43.52
CA ARG A 735 -9.23 12.34 43.58
C ARG A 735 -8.76 11.91 42.19
N TYR A 736 -7.47 11.59 42.10
CA TYR A 736 -6.85 11.04 40.90
C TYR A 736 -6.11 9.75 41.24
N GLU A 737 -6.05 8.83 40.30
CA GLU A 737 -5.27 7.59 40.40
C GLU A 737 -4.37 7.44 39.17
N VAL A 738 -3.07 7.29 39.36
CA VAL A 738 -2.12 7.11 38.25
C VAL A 738 -2.26 5.71 37.67
N VAL A 739 -2.64 5.62 36.40
CA VAL A 739 -2.84 4.35 35.67
C VAL A 739 -1.72 4.08 34.65
N VAL A 740 -1.05 5.12 34.17
CA VAL A 740 0.17 5.03 33.33
C VAL A 740 1.21 6.01 33.84
N ASP A 741 2.45 5.55 33.96
CA ASP A 741 3.63 6.37 34.22
C ASP A 741 4.80 5.85 33.37
N THR A 742 5.10 6.58 32.31
CA THR A 742 6.16 6.23 31.34
C THR A 742 7.58 6.37 31.88
N SER A 743 7.76 6.96 33.07
CA SER A 743 9.09 7.06 33.69
C SER A 743 9.55 5.75 34.36
N ARG A 744 8.61 4.84 34.68
CA ARG A 744 8.87 3.55 35.34
C ARG A 744 9.27 2.46 34.35
N GLU A 745 10.42 1.81 34.50
CA GLU A 745 10.83 0.72 33.58
C GLU A 745 9.84 -0.45 33.57
N GLU A 746 9.38 -0.89 34.74
CA GLU A 746 8.36 -1.94 34.85
C GLU A 746 6.98 -1.41 34.44
N GLN A 747 6.37 -2.08 33.47
CA GLN A 747 5.09 -1.68 32.87
C GLN A 747 4.04 -2.79 32.86
N GLY A 748 4.29 -3.92 33.53
CA GLY A 748 3.33 -5.03 33.62
C GLY A 748 2.03 -4.67 34.36
N GLU A 749 2.08 -3.72 35.30
CA GLU A 749 0.92 -3.33 36.13
C GLU A 749 0.76 -1.81 36.27
N ALA A 750 -0.47 -1.37 36.53
CA ALA A 750 -0.77 0.04 36.76
C ALA A 750 -0.08 0.55 38.05
N PRO A 751 0.40 1.81 38.09
CA PRO A 751 0.98 2.37 39.32
C PRO A 751 0.03 2.38 40.51
N GLY A 752 -1.26 2.67 40.31
CA GLY A 752 -2.28 2.63 41.36
C GLY A 752 -2.10 3.69 42.46
N VAL A 753 -1.23 4.69 42.23
CA VAL A 753 -0.94 5.74 43.21
C VAL A 753 -2.06 6.77 43.20
N GLY A 754 -2.68 7.01 44.35
CA GLY A 754 -3.79 7.94 44.50
C GLY A 754 -3.40 9.30 45.08
N TYR A 755 -3.93 10.38 44.51
CA TYR A 755 -3.76 11.76 44.97
C TYR A 755 -5.12 12.44 45.21
N ARG A 756 -5.16 13.47 46.05
CA ARG A 756 -6.33 14.33 46.20
C ARG A 756 -6.31 15.42 45.13
N ALA A 757 -7.49 15.85 44.70
CA ALA A 757 -7.59 16.99 43.80
C ALA A 757 -7.01 18.25 44.49
N GLY A 758 -6.26 19.07 43.75
CA GLY A 758 -5.51 20.21 44.28
C GLY A 758 -4.10 19.88 44.79
N ASP A 759 -3.73 18.60 44.94
CA ASP A 759 -2.35 18.21 45.29
C ASP A 759 -1.38 18.60 44.15
N ALA A 760 -0.14 18.95 44.50
CA ALA A 760 0.94 19.07 43.53
C ALA A 760 1.72 17.76 43.45
N ILE A 761 1.82 17.18 42.26
CA ILE A 761 2.56 15.94 42.01
C ILE A 761 3.85 16.22 41.24
N GLY A 762 4.89 15.44 41.52
CA GLY A 762 6.13 15.47 40.75
C GLY A 762 5.96 14.73 39.44
N VAL A 763 6.21 15.41 38.33
CA VAL A 763 6.26 14.83 36.98
C VAL A 763 7.73 14.71 36.59
N PRO A 764 8.26 13.49 36.41
CA PRO A 764 9.65 13.29 35.98
C PRO A 764 9.91 13.94 34.62
N GLY A 765 11.17 14.32 34.39
CA GLY A 765 11.59 14.83 33.08
C GLY A 765 11.27 13.84 31.97
N ARG A 766 10.73 14.35 30.87
CA ARG A 766 10.41 13.59 29.65
C ARG A 766 9.46 12.42 29.93
N ALA A 767 8.27 12.70 30.45
CA ALA A 767 7.31 11.67 30.84
C ALA A 767 5.88 12.03 30.46
N VAL A 768 5.10 11.00 30.14
CA VAL A 768 3.64 10.99 30.15
C VAL A 768 3.13 10.30 31.42
N LEU A 769 2.19 10.95 32.10
CA LEU A 769 1.34 10.36 33.12
C LEU A 769 -0.11 10.32 32.63
N LEU A 770 -0.81 9.22 32.87
CA LEU A 770 -2.27 9.16 32.71
C LEU A 770 -2.89 8.90 34.07
N LEU A 771 -3.83 9.77 34.46
CA LEU A 771 -4.54 9.66 35.71
C LEU A 771 -6.03 9.43 35.45
N ARG A 772 -6.61 8.41 36.07
CA ARG A 772 -8.06 8.23 36.16
C ARG A 772 -8.62 9.16 37.22
N VAL A 773 -9.73 9.81 36.90
CA VAL A 773 -10.45 10.71 37.80
C VAL A 773 -11.42 9.88 38.64
N VAL A 774 -11.37 10.08 39.96
CA VAL A 774 -12.32 9.53 40.91
C VAL A 774 -13.13 10.69 41.49
N ARG A 775 -14.45 10.57 41.41
CA ARG A 775 -15.41 11.55 41.92
C ARG A 775 -16.25 10.99 43.05
#